data_AF-A0A372IKS4-F1
#
_entry.id   AF-A0A372IKS4-F1
#
_cell.length_a   1.000
_cell.length_b   1.000
_cell.length_c   1.000
_cell.angle_alpha   90.00
_cell.angle_beta   90.00
_cell.angle_gamma   90.00
#
_symmetry.space_group_name_H-M   'P 1'
#
loop_
_entity.id
_entity.type
_entity.pdbx_description
1 polymer ?
#
loop_
_entity_poly.entity_id
_entity_poly.type
_entity_poly.pdbx_seq_one_letter_code
_entity_poly.pdbx_strand_id
1 'polypeptide(L)'
;MLCSRVAAPLVLLAGAVLSIAACCAQQATADPVHVDKATLRSYAGRYRSQDEPDIILSFFEDGDHLYVESARSPRFDLTAQSSDTFTAGGGSVHYRFEKDAAGKVTGVRRIADEQESFDPRIDGRPEPNHFRPYDREEVMIPMRDGVRLHAIILRPKDTQAPLPFLMQRTPYGVDWAASDSINAENTELAQSGYIFVMEDIRGRYGSQGTFVMMRPIVDHHDPHAVDESTDTYDTVAWLLKHVSRNNGRVGVLGISYPGFLAAEAGIDPHPAVKAISPQAPMTDVWIGDDFFHNGAFRQSYGYDYVLGMESSKQATFGWLNEDAYDYFLHAGSFAQAGKISGSSDLPTWKAFLDHPSYDEFWRSRAVQYHLNSVTVPTLEVGGWWDQEDMWGPQEQYAVLEPHNQPGDPMHRVFLALGPWRHGGWSQTTRHLGALDFGAPVGDEYRAQIEAPFFAYYLKDQPGFDVKNTAAFQTGSDRWMRYDQWPPKNVKERDLYLQADGSLGFSMPADTKAFVAYTSDPADPVPYRRRPIEATYAPAGSGWYTWLVQDQRFLNGRKDVASWTTAPLDHDLTITGDVVADLTASTSGTDSDWVVKLIDEYPDDPSLGKMSGYELMIVDEIFRGRYREGYAHPEAIPANQPEEYTFSLHGADHVFLKGHRVMVQVQSSWFPLYDRNPQTFVPNIMEAQPADFKPAGQRIYAGSHIELPVAPQP
;
A
#
# COMPACT_ATOMS: atom_id res chain seq x y z
N MET A 1 5.35 40.45 54.09
CA MET A 1 6.48 40.95 54.91
C MET A 1 7.44 39.78 55.13
N LEU A 2 8.76 40.01 55.00
CA LEU A 2 9.93 39.22 55.48
C LEU A 2 9.94 37.68 55.27
N CYS A 3 10.83 37.13 54.42
CA CYS A 3 12.20 36.60 54.73
C CYS A 3 12.20 35.15 55.27
N SER A 4 13.08 34.21 54.89
CA SER A 4 14.50 34.28 54.45
C SER A 4 14.85 33.15 53.44
N ARG A 5 15.65 33.37 52.37
CA ARG A 5 17.11 33.08 52.19
C ARG A 5 17.51 31.60 52.40
N VAL A 6 18.35 30.95 51.56
CA VAL A 6 19.76 31.23 51.13
C VAL A 6 20.03 30.44 49.82
N ALA A 7 20.88 30.79 48.83
CA ALA A 7 21.57 32.02 48.40
C ALA A 7 22.16 31.81 46.95
N ALA A 8 23.20 32.56 46.55
CA ALA A 8 23.95 32.47 45.26
C ALA A 8 25.48 32.73 45.50
N PRO A 9 26.40 32.84 44.50
CA PRO A 9 26.41 33.95 43.52
C PRO A 9 27.00 33.69 42.10
N LEU A 10 26.69 34.59 41.17
CA LEU A 10 27.49 34.89 39.97
C LEU A 10 28.75 35.69 40.32
N VAL A 11 29.79 35.62 39.48
CA VAL A 11 30.81 36.68 39.36
C VAL A 11 31.06 37.01 37.88
N LEU A 12 31.04 38.31 37.58
CA LEU A 12 31.42 38.93 36.30
C LEU A 12 32.85 39.49 36.42
N LEU A 13 33.65 39.42 35.36
CA LEU A 13 34.68 40.44 35.06
C LEU A 13 35.13 40.37 33.60
N ALA A 14 35.63 41.50 33.09
CA ALA A 14 35.66 41.81 31.67
C ALA A 14 37.07 42.04 31.09
N GLY A 15 37.19 41.85 29.77
CA GLY A 15 38.00 42.70 28.90
C GLY A 15 39.51 42.41 28.80
N ALA A 16 39.90 41.79 27.69
CA ALA A 16 41.16 42.09 27.00
C ALA A 16 41.04 41.74 25.51
N VAL A 17 41.11 42.74 24.63
CA VAL A 17 41.25 42.55 23.18
C VAL A 17 42.72 42.34 22.87
N LEU A 18 43.07 41.20 22.27
CA LEU A 18 44.41 40.94 21.75
C LEU A 18 44.31 40.13 20.45
N SER A 19 44.76 40.74 19.36
CA SER A 19 44.69 40.18 18.02
C SER A 19 45.58 38.94 17.89
N ILE A 20 45.03 37.84 17.40
CA ILE A 20 45.78 36.77 16.74
C ILE A 20 45.24 36.65 15.32
N ALA A 21 46.16 36.63 14.36
CA ALA A 21 45.85 36.72 12.94
C ALA A 21 45.08 35.50 12.42
N ALA A 22 44.35 35.71 11.32
CA ALA A 22 43.64 34.64 10.63
C ALA A 22 44.62 33.54 10.20
N CYS A 23 44.35 32.31 10.66
CA CYS A 23 44.74 31.11 9.94
C CYS A 23 43.47 30.50 9.35
N CYS A 24 42.94 31.16 8.30
CA CYS A 24 41.99 30.50 7.41
C CYS A 24 42.77 29.42 6.67
N ALA A 25 42.78 28.21 7.22
CA ALA A 25 43.10 27.03 6.44
C ALA A 25 41.99 26.89 5.39
N GLN A 26 42.23 27.45 4.20
CA GLN A 26 41.49 27.08 3.02
C GLN A 26 41.62 25.55 2.92
N GLN A 27 40.50 24.83 3.04
CA GLN A 27 40.45 23.49 2.47
C GLN A 27 40.79 23.67 0.99
N ALA A 28 41.97 23.20 0.59
CA ALA A 28 42.33 23.14 -0.80
C ALA A 28 41.31 22.22 -1.46
N THR A 29 40.41 22.80 -2.26
CA THR A 29 39.68 22.05 -3.27
C THR A 29 40.74 21.37 -4.13
N ALA A 30 40.86 20.05 -4.02
CA ALA A 30 41.79 19.30 -4.85
C ALA A 30 41.51 19.63 -6.32
N ASP A 31 42.56 19.76 -7.12
CA ASP A 31 42.39 20.00 -8.56
C ASP A 31 41.49 18.90 -9.16
N PRO A 32 40.49 19.25 -10.01
CA PRO A 32 39.58 18.26 -10.56
C PRO A 32 40.34 17.11 -11.23
N VAL A 33 40.00 15.87 -10.88
CA VAL A 33 40.64 14.69 -11.47
C VAL A 33 40.21 14.59 -12.93
N HIS A 34 41.12 14.95 -13.84
CA HIS A 34 40.85 14.84 -15.26
C HIS A 34 41.04 13.40 -15.74
N VAL A 35 39.99 12.83 -16.35
CA VAL A 35 40.00 11.50 -16.96
C VAL A 35 39.84 11.66 -18.47
N ASP A 36 40.70 11.01 -19.24
CA ASP A 36 40.70 11.19 -20.69
C ASP A 36 39.45 10.57 -21.36
N LYS A 37 39.04 11.18 -22.47
CA LYS A 37 37.84 10.78 -23.22
C LYS A 37 37.84 9.32 -23.70
N ALA A 38 39.00 8.72 -23.97
CA ALA A 38 39.06 7.30 -24.38
C ALA A 38 38.82 6.38 -23.19
N THR A 39 39.34 6.73 -22.01
CA THR A 39 39.02 6.08 -20.74
C THR A 39 37.54 6.22 -20.38
N LEU A 40 36.95 7.42 -20.46
CA LEU A 40 35.51 7.62 -20.22
C LEU A 40 34.64 6.78 -21.16
N ARG A 41 34.95 6.78 -22.46
CA ARG A 41 34.27 5.95 -23.45
C ARG A 41 34.40 4.45 -23.19
N SER A 42 35.48 4.00 -22.53
CA SER A 42 35.64 2.59 -22.16
C SER A 42 34.63 2.15 -21.09
N TYR A 43 34.18 3.07 -20.24
CA TYR A 43 33.17 2.88 -19.19
C TYR A 43 31.73 2.95 -19.72
N ALA A 44 31.49 3.61 -20.85
CA ALA A 44 30.15 3.75 -21.41
C ALA A 44 29.53 2.40 -21.80
N GLY A 45 28.32 2.08 -21.32
CA GLY A 45 27.70 0.77 -21.50
C GLY A 45 26.62 0.47 -20.46
N ARG A 46 26.07 -0.74 -20.52
CA ARG A 46 25.06 -1.23 -19.56
C ARG A 46 25.67 -2.20 -18.57
N TYR A 47 25.26 -2.09 -17.31
CA TYR A 47 25.71 -2.87 -16.17
C TYR A 47 24.49 -3.33 -15.39
N ARG A 48 24.54 -4.57 -14.89
CA ARG A 48 23.43 -5.19 -14.16
C ARG A 48 23.94 -5.71 -12.84
N SER A 49 23.23 -5.40 -11.75
CA SER A 49 23.56 -5.97 -10.44
C SER A 49 23.26 -7.45 -10.38
N GLN A 50 24.04 -8.22 -9.62
CA GLN A 50 23.71 -9.62 -9.34
C GLN A 50 22.59 -9.75 -8.30
N ASP A 51 22.51 -8.78 -7.38
CA ASP A 51 21.54 -8.76 -6.29
C ASP A 51 20.23 -8.06 -6.69
N GLU A 52 20.30 -7.06 -7.60
CA GLU A 52 19.15 -6.33 -8.17
C GLU A 52 19.16 -6.41 -9.71
N PRO A 53 18.89 -7.59 -10.33
CA PRO A 53 19.10 -7.81 -11.77
C PRO A 53 18.18 -6.98 -12.70
N ASP A 54 17.10 -6.43 -12.15
CA ASP A 54 16.11 -5.62 -12.86
C ASP A 54 16.54 -4.14 -12.98
N ILE A 55 17.42 -3.66 -12.10
CA ILE A 55 17.97 -2.29 -12.17
C ILE A 55 19.20 -2.32 -13.07
N ILE A 56 19.01 -1.93 -14.33
CA ILE A 56 20.11 -1.73 -15.29
C ILE A 56 20.66 -0.31 -15.15
N LEU A 57 21.94 -0.21 -14.79
CA LEU A 57 22.69 1.04 -14.82
C LEU A 57 23.26 1.26 -16.23
N SER A 58 23.03 2.44 -16.77
CA SER A 58 23.44 2.84 -18.12
C SER A 58 24.39 4.03 -18.02
N PHE A 59 25.63 3.89 -18.48
CA PHE A 59 26.68 4.90 -18.34
C PHE A 59 27.04 5.55 -19.69
N PHE A 60 27.15 6.87 -19.74
CA PHE A 60 27.33 7.64 -20.97
C PHE A 60 28.56 8.54 -20.92
N GLU A 61 29.39 8.50 -21.97
CA GLU A 61 30.37 9.55 -22.24
C GLU A 61 29.70 10.67 -23.03
N ASP A 62 29.82 11.91 -22.54
CA ASP A 62 29.38 13.11 -23.26
C ASP A 62 30.37 14.25 -22.99
N GLY A 63 31.20 14.57 -23.99
CA GLY A 63 32.29 15.53 -23.82
C GLY A 63 33.43 14.98 -22.96
N ASP A 64 33.73 15.65 -21.85
CA ASP A 64 34.74 15.25 -20.86
C ASP A 64 34.08 14.71 -19.56
N HIS A 65 32.79 14.38 -19.63
CA HIS A 65 31.97 13.93 -18.51
C HIS A 65 31.51 12.48 -18.70
N LEU A 66 31.26 11.81 -17.57
CA LEU A 66 30.59 10.52 -17.52
C LEU A 66 29.25 10.70 -16.80
N TYR A 67 28.20 10.09 -17.29
CA TYR A 67 26.88 10.12 -16.67
C TYR A 67 26.42 8.72 -16.31
N VAL A 68 25.53 8.61 -15.32
CA VAL A 68 24.76 7.39 -15.01
C VAL A 68 23.28 7.70 -14.94
N GLU A 69 22.46 6.75 -15.39
CA GLU A 69 21.00 6.76 -15.30
C GLU A 69 20.48 5.32 -15.24
N SER A 70 19.22 5.17 -14.83
CA SER A 70 18.47 3.91 -14.84
C SER A 70 17.00 4.20 -15.18
N ALA A 71 16.18 3.18 -15.35
CA ALA A 71 14.73 3.34 -15.57
C ALA A 71 14.02 4.15 -14.46
N ARG A 72 14.63 4.29 -13.28
CA ARG A 72 14.12 5.04 -12.11
C ARG A 72 15.10 6.10 -11.58
N SER A 73 16.14 6.46 -12.33
CA SER A 73 17.12 7.45 -11.89
C SER A 73 17.40 8.44 -13.01
N PRO A 74 17.22 9.76 -12.77
CA PRO A 74 17.57 10.77 -13.77
C PRO A 74 19.07 10.70 -14.11
N ARG A 75 19.44 11.33 -15.21
CA ARG A 75 20.82 11.42 -15.66
C ARG A 75 21.67 12.24 -14.69
N PHE A 76 22.49 11.56 -13.89
CA PHE A 76 23.44 12.18 -12.97
C PHE A 76 24.82 12.32 -13.62
N ASP A 77 25.42 13.49 -13.49
CA ASP A 77 26.84 13.73 -13.82
C ASP A 77 27.74 13.10 -12.75
N LEU A 78 28.84 12.48 -13.17
CA LEU A 78 29.74 11.74 -12.30
C LEU A 78 31.05 12.50 -12.08
N THR A 79 31.33 12.87 -10.84
CA THR A 79 32.57 13.55 -10.47
C THR A 79 33.70 12.53 -10.28
N ALA A 80 34.77 12.63 -11.07
CA ALA A 80 35.92 11.74 -10.95
C ALA A 80 36.68 11.95 -9.61
N GLN A 81 37.00 10.85 -8.94
CA GLN A 81 37.86 10.80 -7.75
C GLN A 81 39.22 10.14 -8.06
N SER A 82 39.27 9.31 -9.11
CA SER A 82 40.46 8.73 -9.73
C SER A 82 40.20 8.51 -11.22
N SER A 83 41.10 7.82 -11.93
CA SER A 83 40.88 7.42 -13.33
C SER A 83 39.85 6.31 -13.52
N ASP A 84 39.42 5.65 -12.44
CA ASP A 84 38.48 4.51 -12.43
C ASP A 84 37.33 4.62 -11.42
N THR A 85 37.39 5.60 -10.51
CA THR A 85 36.42 5.79 -9.43
C THR A 85 35.76 7.17 -9.56
N PHE A 86 34.44 7.18 -9.54
CA PHE A 86 33.60 8.35 -9.68
C PHE A 86 32.59 8.45 -8.54
N THR A 87 31.98 9.62 -8.34
CA THR A 87 30.92 9.87 -7.35
C THR A 87 29.68 10.50 -7.96
N ALA A 88 28.51 10.11 -7.43
CA ALA A 88 27.20 10.69 -7.71
C ALA A 88 26.55 11.24 -6.43
N GLY A 89 25.39 11.89 -6.55
CA GLY A 89 24.51 12.19 -5.41
C GLY A 89 25.11 13.11 -4.34
N GLY A 90 26.08 13.96 -4.68
CA GLY A 90 26.81 14.78 -3.70
C GLY A 90 27.90 14.03 -2.92
N GLY A 91 28.25 12.81 -3.34
CA GLY A 91 29.31 11.99 -2.73
C GLY A 91 28.81 10.77 -1.95
N SER A 92 27.50 10.49 -1.92
CA SER A 92 26.91 9.34 -1.22
C SER A 92 27.12 8.01 -1.93
N VAL A 93 27.28 8.02 -3.26
CA VAL A 93 27.47 6.81 -4.07
C VAL A 93 28.76 6.91 -4.86
N HIS A 94 29.61 5.89 -4.74
CA HIS A 94 30.83 5.74 -5.54
C HIS A 94 30.68 4.63 -6.58
N TYR A 95 31.23 4.85 -7.77
CA TYR A 95 31.29 3.89 -8.87
C TYR A 95 32.74 3.61 -9.24
N ARG A 96 33.26 2.42 -8.93
CA ARG A 96 34.62 1.97 -9.27
C ARG A 96 34.58 0.96 -10.42
N PHE A 97 35.06 1.34 -11.60
CA PHE A 97 35.06 0.49 -12.79
C PHE A 97 36.19 -0.55 -12.75
N GLU A 98 35.83 -1.83 -12.86
CA GLU A 98 36.80 -2.93 -12.84
C GLU A 98 37.20 -3.33 -14.26
N LYS A 99 38.49 -3.69 -14.44
CA LYS A 99 39.09 -4.08 -15.71
C LYS A 99 39.79 -5.43 -15.59
N ASP A 100 39.76 -6.22 -16.66
CA ASP A 100 40.56 -7.44 -16.76
C ASP A 100 42.07 -7.14 -17.02
N ALA A 101 42.88 -8.19 -17.06
CA ALA A 101 44.32 -8.09 -17.32
C ALA A 101 44.67 -7.55 -18.73
N ALA A 102 43.71 -7.46 -19.66
CA ALA A 102 43.85 -6.82 -20.96
C ALA A 102 43.36 -5.36 -20.96
N GLY A 103 42.92 -4.83 -19.80
CA GLY A 103 42.42 -3.47 -19.65
C GLY A 103 40.96 -3.28 -20.10
N LYS A 104 40.24 -4.36 -20.43
CA LYS A 104 38.83 -4.29 -20.82
C LYS A 104 37.96 -4.20 -19.57
N VAL A 105 37.07 -3.21 -19.53
CA VAL A 105 36.13 -3.01 -18.40
C VAL A 105 35.13 -4.18 -18.35
N THR A 106 35.10 -4.87 -17.21
CA THR A 106 34.30 -6.09 -16.94
C THR A 106 33.05 -5.82 -16.11
N GLY A 107 33.02 -4.73 -15.35
CA GLY A 107 31.90 -4.34 -14.50
C GLY A 107 32.19 -3.03 -13.77
N VAL A 108 31.28 -2.66 -12.88
CA VAL A 108 31.43 -1.52 -11.96
C VAL A 108 31.09 -2.00 -10.55
N ARG A 109 31.79 -1.49 -9.53
CA ARG A 109 31.34 -1.61 -8.15
C ARG A 109 30.63 -0.36 -7.71
N ARG A 110 29.40 -0.52 -7.24
CA ARG A 110 28.60 0.52 -6.60
C ARG A 110 28.81 0.42 -5.09
N ILE A 111 29.33 1.49 -4.49
CA ILE A 111 29.55 1.60 -3.04
C ILE A 111 28.64 2.70 -2.50
N ALA A 112 27.75 2.35 -1.58
CA ALA A 112 26.83 3.27 -0.91
C ALA A 112 26.59 2.76 0.52
N ASP A 113 26.54 3.66 1.50
CA ASP A 113 26.24 3.34 2.91
C ASP A 113 27.00 2.11 3.47
N GLU A 114 28.31 2.07 3.21
CA GLU A 114 29.26 0.99 3.56
C GLU A 114 29.02 -0.38 2.88
N GLN A 115 27.99 -0.50 2.03
CA GLN A 115 27.75 -1.69 1.19
C GLN A 115 28.45 -1.56 -0.17
N GLU A 116 29.09 -2.64 -0.64
CA GLU A 116 29.75 -2.73 -1.95
C GLU A 116 29.07 -3.85 -2.78
N SER A 117 28.41 -3.46 -3.87
CA SER A 117 27.82 -4.37 -4.87
C SER A 117 28.68 -4.38 -6.13
N PHE A 118 28.71 -5.51 -6.86
CA PHE A 118 29.39 -5.61 -8.16
C PHE A 118 28.37 -5.85 -9.26
N ASP A 119 28.38 -4.98 -10.25
CA ASP A 119 27.47 -4.99 -11.38
C ASP A 119 28.26 -5.36 -12.64
N PRO A 120 28.24 -6.64 -13.08
CA PRO A 120 28.83 -7.06 -14.34
C PRO A 120 28.35 -6.23 -15.53
N ARG A 121 29.28 -5.93 -16.44
CA ARG A 121 28.98 -5.25 -17.70
C ARG A 121 28.23 -6.20 -18.63
N ILE A 122 27.03 -5.80 -19.03
CA ILE A 122 26.20 -6.49 -20.02
C ILE A 122 26.82 -6.31 -21.42
N ASP A 123 27.04 -5.04 -21.80
CA ASP A 123 27.65 -4.68 -23.08
C ASP A 123 28.27 -3.26 -23.05
N GLY A 124 28.83 -2.84 -24.20
CA GLY A 124 29.40 -1.50 -24.40
C GLY A 124 28.49 -0.53 -25.15
N ARG A 125 27.16 -0.71 -25.10
CA ARG A 125 26.19 0.16 -25.76
C ARG A 125 25.21 0.69 -24.70
N PRO A 126 25.43 1.89 -24.15
CA PRO A 126 24.49 2.45 -23.20
C PRO A 126 23.16 2.74 -23.89
N GLU A 127 22.09 2.55 -23.15
CA GLU A 127 20.70 2.67 -23.57
C GLU A 127 20.06 3.83 -22.80
N PRO A 128 19.68 4.94 -23.47
CA PRO A 128 19.20 6.12 -22.78
C PRO A 128 17.79 5.91 -22.24
N ASN A 129 17.61 6.20 -20.96
CA ASN A 129 16.31 6.36 -20.34
C ASN A 129 15.75 7.72 -20.72
N HIS A 130 14.55 7.74 -21.28
CA HIS A 130 13.96 8.96 -21.84
C HIS A 130 13.29 9.82 -20.76
N PHE A 131 14.09 10.30 -19.79
CA PHE A 131 13.67 11.34 -18.85
C PHE A 131 13.30 12.61 -19.63
N ARG A 132 12.03 12.98 -19.51
CA ARG A 132 11.41 14.05 -20.28
C ARG A 132 11.48 15.37 -19.51
N PRO A 133 11.95 16.48 -20.10
CA PRO A 133 12.14 17.72 -19.35
C PRO A 133 10.82 18.50 -19.19
N TYR A 134 10.48 18.87 -17.95
CA TYR A 134 9.27 19.64 -17.61
C TYR A 134 9.58 21.09 -17.14
N ASP A 135 8.66 22.02 -17.43
CA ASP A 135 8.51 23.31 -16.75
C ASP A 135 7.56 23.15 -15.56
N ARG A 136 7.98 23.60 -14.35
CA ARG A 136 7.16 23.63 -13.12
C ARG A 136 6.49 24.99 -12.98
N GLU A 137 5.19 24.98 -12.77
CA GLU A 137 4.36 26.15 -12.48
C GLU A 137 3.56 25.88 -11.19
N GLU A 138 3.46 26.86 -10.29
CA GLU A 138 2.82 26.72 -8.98
C GLU A 138 1.65 27.70 -8.91
N VAL A 139 0.47 27.21 -8.52
CA VAL A 139 -0.79 27.95 -8.62
C VAL A 139 -1.68 27.77 -7.39
N MET A 140 -2.56 28.76 -7.18
CA MET A 140 -3.63 28.69 -6.18
C MET A 140 -4.98 28.77 -6.90
N ILE A 141 -5.62 27.62 -7.09
CA ILE A 141 -6.84 27.42 -7.89
C ILE A 141 -8.08 27.72 -7.04
N PRO A 142 -8.93 28.71 -7.40
CA PRO A 142 -10.12 29.05 -6.63
C PRO A 142 -11.29 28.10 -6.92
N MET A 143 -11.82 27.48 -5.87
CA MET A 143 -13.03 26.66 -5.88
C MET A 143 -14.28 27.56 -5.84
N ARG A 144 -15.47 26.98 -6.06
CA ARG A 144 -16.79 27.65 -6.05
C ARG A 144 -17.12 28.42 -4.77
N ASP A 145 -16.61 27.98 -3.62
CA ASP A 145 -16.77 28.65 -2.32
C ASP A 145 -15.70 29.72 -2.05
N GLY A 146 -14.75 29.90 -2.97
CA GLY A 146 -13.67 30.89 -2.90
C GLY A 146 -12.44 30.44 -2.12
N VAL A 147 -12.46 29.25 -1.50
CA VAL A 147 -11.26 28.57 -1.01
C VAL A 147 -10.32 28.29 -2.18
N ARG A 148 -9.01 28.35 -1.94
CA ARG A 148 -8.00 28.09 -2.97
C ARG A 148 -7.20 26.85 -2.66
N LEU A 149 -7.15 25.92 -3.60
CA LEU A 149 -6.29 24.75 -3.55
C LEU A 149 -4.93 25.06 -4.17
N HIS A 150 -3.87 24.54 -3.56
CA HIS A 150 -2.49 24.64 -4.05
C HIS A 150 -2.22 23.50 -5.02
N ALA A 151 -1.72 23.83 -6.21
CA ALA A 151 -1.36 22.84 -7.19
C ALA A 151 -0.07 23.19 -7.93
N ILE A 152 0.66 22.14 -8.32
CA ILE A 152 1.85 22.21 -9.17
C ILE A 152 1.50 21.59 -10.52
N ILE A 153 1.78 22.35 -11.58
CA ILE A 153 1.51 21.99 -12.97
C ILE A 153 2.86 21.79 -13.64
N LEU A 154 3.08 20.59 -14.20
CA LEU A 154 4.31 20.21 -14.88
C LEU A 154 4.02 20.00 -16.37
N ARG A 155 4.56 20.90 -17.21
CA ARG A 155 4.36 20.91 -18.67
C ARG A 155 5.62 20.46 -19.42
N PRO A 156 5.55 19.51 -20.37
CA PRO A 156 6.73 19.11 -21.14
C PRO A 156 7.30 20.27 -21.98
N LYS A 157 8.62 20.49 -21.88
CA LYS A 157 9.36 21.52 -22.64
C LYS A 157 9.52 21.17 -24.11
N ASP A 158 9.59 19.87 -24.41
CA ASP A 158 9.91 19.29 -25.71
C ASP A 158 8.72 19.22 -26.69
N THR A 159 7.50 19.55 -26.25
CA THR A 159 6.29 19.43 -27.06
C THR A 159 5.51 20.73 -27.12
N GLN A 160 5.02 21.04 -28.33
CA GLN A 160 4.19 22.21 -28.62
C GLN A 160 2.76 21.83 -29.03
N ALA A 161 2.50 20.54 -29.25
CA ALA A 161 1.18 20.00 -29.55
C ALA A 161 0.26 20.02 -28.31
N PRO A 162 -1.07 20.07 -28.48
CA PRO A 162 -2.01 19.95 -27.36
C PRO A 162 -1.88 18.60 -26.65
N LEU A 163 -1.74 18.61 -25.32
CA LEU A 163 -1.62 17.41 -24.49
C LEU A 163 -2.78 17.27 -23.50
N PRO A 164 -3.18 16.04 -23.11
CA PRO A 164 -4.09 15.82 -22.00
C PRO A 164 -3.43 16.12 -20.66
N PHE A 165 -4.26 16.42 -19.66
CA PHE A 165 -3.84 16.45 -18.28
C PHE A 165 -3.83 15.04 -17.68
N LEU A 166 -2.92 14.80 -16.75
CA LEU A 166 -2.94 13.67 -15.84
C LEU A 166 -2.81 14.22 -14.41
N MET A 167 -3.85 14.03 -13.61
CA MET A 167 -4.02 14.68 -12.32
C MET A 167 -3.92 13.66 -11.17
N GLN A 168 -3.27 14.06 -10.09
CA GLN A 168 -3.37 13.40 -8.79
C GLN A 168 -3.67 14.47 -7.73
N ARG A 169 -4.75 14.25 -6.96
CA ARG A 169 -5.08 15.05 -5.78
C ARG A 169 -4.59 14.27 -4.55
N THR A 170 -4.07 14.95 -3.53
CA THR A 170 -3.46 14.27 -2.37
C THR A 170 -3.54 15.09 -1.07
N PRO A 171 -3.68 14.45 0.10
CA PRO A 171 -3.49 15.10 1.40
C PRO A 171 -2.05 15.03 1.92
N TYR A 172 -1.11 14.48 1.13
CA TYR A 172 0.27 14.16 1.53
C TYR A 172 1.33 15.19 1.07
N GLY A 173 0.91 16.29 0.45
CA GLY A 173 1.81 17.36 0.00
C GLY A 173 2.31 17.16 -1.43
N VAL A 174 2.39 18.25 -2.20
CA VAL A 174 2.83 18.19 -3.60
C VAL A 174 4.14 18.92 -3.91
N ASP A 175 4.73 19.66 -2.96
CA ASP A 175 5.91 20.53 -3.18
C ASP A 175 7.12 19.84 -3.85
N TRP A 176 7.28 18.53 -3.63
CA TRP A 176 8.31 17.66 -4.23
C TRP A 176 8.17 17.47 -5.76
N ALA A 177 7.01 17.81 -6.33
CA ALA A 177 6.70 17.61 -7.74
C ALA A 177 7.59 18.49 -8.63
N ALA A 178 8.47 17.84 -9.38
CA ALA A 178 9.47 18.43 -10.25
C ALA A 178 9.69 17.54 -11.49
N SER A 179 10.51 18.01 -12.43
CA SER A 179 10.80 17.25 -13.66
C SER A 179 11.35 15.85 -13.35
N ASP A 180 12.27 15.72 -12.41
CA ASP A 180 12.95 14.45 -12.16
C ASP A 180 12.10 13.48 -11.33
N SER A 181 11.34 13.96 -10.35
CA SER A 181 10.44 13.12 -9.53
C SER A 181 9.30 12.54 -10.37
N ILE A 182 8.65 13.33 -11.24
CA ILE A 182 7.62 12.81 -12.15
C ILE A 182 8.16 11.71 -13.08
N ASN A 183 9.37 11.87 -13.63
CA ASN A 183 9.95 10.84 -14.49
C ASN A 183 10.43 9.59 -13.73
N ALA A 184 10.65 9.67 -12.42
CA ALA A 184 11.06 8.54 -11.59
C ALA A 184 9.86 7.76 -11.00
N GLU A 185 8.77 8.47 -10.68
CA GLU A 185 7.55 7.89 -10.07
C GLU A 185 6.51 7.49 -11.11
N ASN A 186 6.51 8.12 -12.29
CA ASN A 186 5.51 7.94 -13.35
C ASN A 186 6.21 7.64 -14.70
N THR A 187 7.30 6.86 -14.72
CA THR A 187 8.22 6.69 -15.85
C THR A 187 7.51 6.49 -17.20
N GLU A 188 6.64 5.49 -17.31
CA GLU A 188 5.96 5.09 -18.55
C GLU A 188 4.93 6.15 -19.00
N LEU A 189 4.24 6.78 -18.04
CA LEU A 189 3.30 7.87 -18.27
C LEU A 189 4.01 9.15 -18.72
N ALA A 190 5.12 9.52 -18.07
CA ALA A 190 5.93 10.69 -18.40
C ALA A 190 6.51 10.60 -19.82
N GLN A 191 7.02 9.43 -20.20
CA GLN A 191 7.44 9.13 -21.57
C GLN A 191 6.28 9.23 -22.57
N SER A 192 5.13 8.64 -22.25
CA SER A 192 3.90 8.73 -23.05
C SER A 192 3.42 10.19 -23.24
N GLY A 193 3.64 11.06 -22.25
CA GLY A 193 3.52 12.51 -22.37
C GLY A 193 2.17 13.10 -21.96
N TYR A 194 2.15 13.78 -20.82
CA TYR A 194 1.00 14.45 -20.24
C TYR A 194 1.40 15.82 -19.69
N ILE A 195 0.42 16.69 -19.42
CA ILE A 195 0.58 17.78 -18.47
C ILE A 195 0.22 17.21 -17.09
N PHE A 196 1.20 17.05 -16.21
CA PHE A 196 0.94 16.55 -14.86
C PHE A 196 0.39 17.68 -13.98
N VAL A 197 -0.59 17.35 -13.13
CA VAL A 197 -1.15 18.26 -12.13
C VAL A 197 -1.17 17.55 -10.79
N MET A 198 -0.36 18.04 -9.84
CA MET A 198 -0.32 17.54 -8.47
C MET A 198 -0.99 18.60 -7.58
N GLU A 199 -2.10 18.25 -6.92
CA GLU A 199 -2.89 19.18 -6.09
C GLU A 199 -2.98 18.73 -4.62
N ASP A 200 -2.72 19.65 -3.70
CA ASP A 200 -3.03 19.47 -2.28
C ASP A 200 -4.54 19.60 -2.05
N ILE A 201 -5.18 18.62 -1.40
CA ILE A 201 -6.61 18.77 -1.09
C ILE A 201 -6.91 19.83 -0.02
N ARG A 202 -8.18 20.18 0.07
CA ARG A 202 -8.75 21.17 0.99
C ARG A 202 -8.20 21.05 2.42
N GLY A 203 -7.60 22.14 2.90
CA GLY A 203 -7.05 22.27 4.26
C GLY A 203 -5.71 21.60 4.52
N ARG A 204 -5.08 20.94 3.54
CA ARG A 204 -3.75 20.30 3.67
C ARG A 204 -2.66 21.15 3.01
N TYR A 205 -1.42 21.04 3.50
CA TYR A 205 -0.19 21.65 2.93
C TYR A 205 -0.33 23.10 2.42
N GLY A 206 -0.32 23.37 1.11
CA GLY A 206 -0.51 24.72 0.56
C GLY A 206 -1.96 25.19 0.56
N SER A 207 -2.92 24.27 0.44
CA SER A 207 -4.35 24.53 0.24
C SER A 207 -5.05 25.20 1.41
N GLN A 208 -5.99 26.09 1.10
CA GLN A 208 -6.86 26.74 2.08
C GLN A 208 -8.03 25.83 2.48
N GLY A 209 -8.87 26.30 3.42
CA GLY A 209 -10.03 25.55 3.91
C GLY A 209 -9.70 24.65 5.10
N THR A 210 -10.54 23.64 5.33
CA THR A 210 -10.48 22.72 6.47
C THR A 210 -10.39 21.29 5.98
N PHE A 211 -9.40 20.54 6.45
CA PHE A 211 -9.27 19.12 6.19
C PHE A 211 -10.35 18.35 6.97
N VAL A 212 -10.93 17.35 6.33
CA VAL A 212 -11.83 16.36 6.92
C VAL A 212 -11.37 15.02 6.38
N MET A 213 -10.98 14.09 7.25
CA MET A 213 -10.64 12.73 6.86
C MET A 213 -11.81 12.09 6.12
N MET A 214 -11.56 11.57 4.91
CA MET A 214 -12.58 10.96 4.04
C MET A 214 -13.84 11.83 4.00
N ARG A 215 -13.71 13.05 3.47
CA ARG A 215 -14.79 14.04 3.42
C ARG A 215 -16.03 13.42 2.75
N PRO A 216 -17.18 13.30 3.46
CA PRO A 216 -18.40 12.76 2.89
C PRO A 216 -18.82 13.47 1.59
N ILE A 217 -19.32 12.69 0.63
CA ILE A 217 -20.02 13.21 -0.56
C ILE A 217 -21.30 13.92 -0.10
N VAL A 218 -21.62 15.05 -0.72
CA VAL A 218 -22.81 15.86 -0.39
C VAL A 218 -23.82 15.92 -1.55
N ASP A 219 -24.99 16.50 -1.29
CA ASP A 219 -26.00 16.68 -2.34
C ASP A 219 -25.60 17.79 -3.33
N HIS A 220 -25.14 17.38 -4.51
CA HIS A 220 -24.71 18.27 -5.59
C HIS A 220 -25.81 19.15 -6.22
N HIS A 221 -27.07 19.04 -5.78
CA HIS A 221 -28.11 20.00 -6.18
C HIS A 221 -27.91 21.41 -5.58
N ASP A 222 -27.13 21.56 -4.50
CA ASP A 222 -26.71 22.88 -4.00
C ASP A 222 -25.48 23.37 -4.79
N PRO A 223 -25.54 24.52 -5.51
CA PRO A 223 -24.38 25.08 -6.22
C PRO A 223 -23.23 25.54 -5.30
N HIS A 224 -23.43 25.52 -3.97
CA HIS A 224 -22.42 25.78 -2.95
C HIS A 224 -21.97 24.52 -2.18
N ALA A 225 -22.44 23.33 -2.57
CA ALA A 225 -21.95 22.04 -2.07
C ALA A 225 -20.43 21.88 -2.30
N VAL A 226 -19.72 21.32 -1.30
CA VAL A 226 -18.26 21.14 -1.30
C VAL A 226 -17.86 19.79 -0.69
N ASP A 227 -17.28 18.96 -1.54
CA ASP A 227 -16.66 17.66 -1.33
C ASP A 227 -15.51 17.46 -2.33
N GLU A 228 -14.96 16.25 -2.42
CA GLU A 228 -13.78 15.98 -3.24
C GLU A 228 -14.11 15.83 -4.73
N SER A 229 -15.30 15.33 -5.09
CA SER A 229 -15.85 15.42 -6.46
C SER A 229 -15.93 16.88 -6.93
N THR A 230 -16.57 17.75 -6.14
CA THR A 230 -16.83 19.13 -6.53
C THR A 230 -15.58 20.02 -6.56
N ASP A 231 -14.63 19.83 -5.64
CA ASP A 231 -13.31 20.45 -5.74
C ASP A 231 -12.56 19.97 -7.01
N THR A 232 -12.63 18.67 -7.34
CA THR A 232 -12.02 18.14 -8.59
C THR A 232 -12.65 18.75 -9.84
N TYR A 233 -13.98 18.89 -9.86
CA TYR A 233 -14.71 19.52 -10.97
C TYR A 233 -14.22 20.95 -11.22
N ASP A 234 -14.07 21.73 -10.15
CA ASP A 234 -13.66 23.14 -10.22
C ASP A 234 -12.20 23.27 -10.66
N THR A 235 -11.30 22.40 -10.16
CA THR A 235 -9.91 22.32 -10.62
C THR A 235 -9.82 22.00 -12.11
N VAL A 236 -10.57 21.01 -12.60
CA VAL A 236 -10.62 20.68 -14.04
C VAL A 236 -11.13 21.86 -14.87
N ALA A 237 -12.22 22.52 -14.44
CA ALA A 237 -12.78 23.68 -15.13
C ALA A 237 -11.77 24.85 -15.21
N TRP A 238 -10.97 25.04 -14.17
CA TRP A 238 -9.90 26.04 -14.15
C TRP A 238 -8.76 25.69 -15.10
N LEU A 239 -8.24 24.45 -15.03
CA LEU A 239 -7.12 23.98 -15.84
C LEU A 239 -7.37 24.16 -17.34
N LEU A 240 -8.55 23.75 -17.82
CA LEU A 240 -8.95 23.86 -19.23
C LEU A 240 -8.88 25.30 -19.77
N LYS A 241 -9.18 26.27 -18.92
CA LYS A 241 -9.25 27.70 -19.24
C LYS A 241 -7.91 28.42 -19.08
N HIS A 242 -7.10 28.00 -18.11
CA HIS A 242 -5.90 28.74 -17.70
C HIS A 242 -4.59 28.12 -18.21
N VAL A 243 -4.53 26.80 -18.43
CA VAL A 243 -3.33 26.13 -18.93
C VAL A 243 -3.37 26.00 -20.45
N SER A 244 -2.56 26.80 -21.14
CA SER A 244 -2.47 26.78 -22.61
C SER A 244 -2.00 25.44 -23.16
N ARG A 245 -2.45 25.09 -24.37
CA ARG A 245 -2.05 23.86 -25.11
C ARG A 245 -2.44 22.55 -24.40
N ASN A 246 -3.57 22.55 -23.71
CA ASN A 246 -4.25 21.31 -23.36
C ASN A 246 -5.11 20.80 -24.53
N ASN A 247 -5.41 19.49 -24.58
CA ASN A 247 -6.28 18.87 -25.59
C ASN A 247 -7.75 18.74 -25.16
N GLY A 248 -8.13 19.30 -24.00
CA GLY A 248 -9.48 19.22 -23.45
C GLY A 248 -9.82 17.93 -22.69
N ARG A 249 -8.86 17.03 -22.44
CA ARG A 249 -9.07 15.78 -21.67
C ARG A 249 -8.22 15.73 -20.41
N VAL A 250 -8.75 15.08 -19.38
CA VAL A 250 -8.14 14.85 -18.08
C VAL A 250 -8.23 13.37 -17.75
N GLY A 251 -7.13 12.78 -17.31
CA GLY A 251 -7.13 11.57 -16.49
C GLY A 251 -6.91 11.91 -15.02
N VAL A 252 -7.48 11.14 -14.11
CA VAL A 252 -7.18 11.22 -12.67
C VAL A 252 -6.70 9.87 -12.19
N LEU A 253 -5.63 9.83 -11.38
CA LEU A 253 -5.16 8.61 -10.72
C LEU A 253 -4.61 8.91 -9.34
N GLY A 254 -4.47 7.86 -8.55
CA GLY A 254 -3.75 7.91 -7.28
C GLY A 254 -3.81 6.59 -6.53
N ILE A 255 -2.88 6.43 -5.58
CA ILE A 255 -2.78 5.28 -4.67
C ILE A 255 -3.33 5.67 -3.29
N SER A 256 -4.05 4.80 -2.56
CA SER A 256 -4.58 5.07 -1.20
C SER A 256 -5.64 6.19 -1.19
N TYR A 257 -5.49 7.18 -0.30
CA TYR A 257 -6.29 8.41 -0.27
C TYR A 257 -6.32 9.13 -1.64
N PRO A 258 -5.20 9.35 -2.37
CA PRO A 258 -5.23 9.71 -3.79
C PRO A 258 -6.07 8.80 -4.70
N GLY A 259 -6.19 7.50 -4.40
CA GLY A 259 -7.08 6.56 -5.08
C GLY A 259 -8.55 6.83 -4.78
N PHE A 260 -8.92 7.05 -3.51
CA PHE A 260 -10.24 7.58 -3.12
C PHE A 260 -10.57 8.86 -3.90
N LEU A 261 -9.63 9.80 -3.96
CA LEU A 261 -9.80 11.06 -4.69
C LEU A 261 -9.92 10.87 -6.23
N ALA A 262 -9.41 9.77 -6.78
CA ALA A 262 -9.60 9.39 -8.18
C ALA A 262 -10.97 8.73 -8.42
N ALA A 263 -11.51 7.99 -7.46
CA ALA A 263 -12.88 7.48 -7.49
C ALA A 263 -13.91 8.62 -7.39
N GLU A 264 -13.71 9.55 -6.45
CA GLU A 264 -14.48 10.79 -6.31
C GLU A 264 -14.51 11.61 -7.61
N ALA A 265 -13.41 11.65 -8.35
CA ALA A 265 -13.33 12.30 -9.66
C ALA A 265 -14.20 11.66 -10.75
N GLY A 266 -14.72 10.45 -10.53
CA GLY A 266 -15.70 9.75 -11.37
C GLY A 266 -17.16 9.97 -10.99
N ILE A 267 -17.42 10.54 -9.80
CA ILE A 267 -18.77 10.86 -9.29
C ILE A 267 -19.10 12.30 -9.72
N ASP A 268 -20.25 12.49 -10.39
CA ASP A 268 -20.65 13.75 -11.07
C ASP A 268 -19.49 14.51 -11.78
N PRO A 269 -18.75 13.82 -12.67
CA PRO A 269 -17.46 14.27 -13.16
C PRO A 269 -17.58 15.48 -14.09
N HIS A 270 -16.58 16.36 -14.08
CA HIS A 270 -16.47 17.38 -15.13
C HIS A 270 -16.38 16.69 -16.50
N PRO A 271 -17.13 17.13 -17.55
CA PRO A 271 -17.17 16.45 -18.86
C PRO A 271 -15.84 16.31 -19.62
N ALA A 272 -14.73 16.79 -19.06
CA ALA A 272 -13.37 16.64 -19.58
C ALA A 272 -12.59 15.50 -18.92
N VAL A 273 -13.06 14.95 -17.79
CA VAL A 273 -12.55 13.69 -17.24
C VAL A 273 -12.93 12.58 -18.22
N LYS A 274 -11.94 11.81 -18.65
CA LYS A 274 -12.06 10.79 -19.71
C LYS A 274 -11.44 9.44 -19.35
N ALA A 275 -10.71 9.36 -18.26
CA ALA A 275 -10.25 8.13 -17.64
C ALA A 275 -10.01 8.40 -16.15
N ILE A 276 -10.32 7.45 -15.29
CA ILE A 276 -9.84 7.43 -13.91
C ILE A 276 -9.14 6.10 -13.62
N SER A 277 -8.17 6.12 -12.70
CA SER A 277 -7.60 4.91 -12.12
C SER A 277 -7.50 5.09 -10.60
N PRO A 278 -8.53 4.68 -9.85
CA PRO A 278 -8.43 4.45 -8.42
C PRO A 278 -7.51 3.25 -8.20
N GLN A 279 -6.49 3.41 -7.36
CA GLN A 279 -5.51 2.36 -7.09
C GLN A 279 -5.43 2.17 -5.58
N ALA A 280 -5.77 0.99 -5.07
CA ALA A 280 -5.99 0.76 -3.65
C ALA A 280 -6.80 1.93 -3.01
N PRO A 281 -8.00 2.26 -3.53
CA PRO A 281 -8.76 3.40 -3.04
C PRO A 281 -9.38 3.09 -1.69
N MET A 282 -9.19 3.96 -0.70
CA MET A 282 -9.95 3.94 0.55
C MET A 282 -11.45 4.02 0.20
N THR A 283 -12.18 2.91 0.33
CA THR A 283 -13.55 2.78 -0.18
C THR A 283 -14.54 2.66 0.96
N ASP A 284 -14.27 1.72 1.87
CA ASP A 284 -14.99 1.58 3.13
C ASP A 284 -14.02 1.24 4.27
N VAL A 285 -13.53 2.32 4.88
CA VAL A 285 -12.59 2.28 6.01
C VAL A 285 -13.11 1.57 7.27
N TRP A 286 -14.38 1.12 7.29
CA TRP A 286 -14.93 0.32 8.39
C TRP A 286 -15.16 -1.15 8.03
N ILE A 287 -15.49 -1.45 6.76
CA ILE A 287 -15.77 -2.82 6.33
C ILE A 287 -14.48 -3.62 6.08
N GLY A 288 -13.48 -3.05 5.40
CA GLY A 288 -12.28 -3.81 5.01
C GLY A 288 -11.06 -3.02 4.49
N ASP A 289 -11.03 -1.70 4.68
CA ASP A 289 -9.85 -0.85 4.39
C ASP A 289 -9.22 -0.34 5.72
N ASP A 290 -8.72 0.91 5.76
CA ASP A 290 -7.78 1.45 6.77
C ASP A 290 -8.04 1.19 8.26
N PHE A 291 -9.28 1.42 8.74
CA PHE A 291 -9.53 1.64 10.16
C PHE A 291 -10.21 0.46 10.85
N PHE A 292 -11.08 -0.27 10.17
CA PHE A 292 -11.67 -1.50 10.69
C PHE A 292 -11.84 -2.53 9.57
N HIS A 293 -11.76 -3.81 9.95
CA HIS A 293 -12.16 -4.93 9.11
C HIS A 293 -13.26 -5.71 9.82
N ASN A 294 -14.44 -5.83 9.20
CA ASN A 294 -15.66 -6.41 9.80
C ASN A 294 -15.92 -5.90 11.25
N GLY A 295 -15.60 -4.62 11.50
CA GLY A 295 -15.70 -3.95 12.80
C GLY A 295 -14.57 -4.21 13.81
N ALA A 296 -13.55 -5.02 13.49
CA ALA A 296 -12.32 -5.13 14.26
C ALA A 296 -11.43 -3.91 13.98
N PHE A 297 -11.11 -3.11 15.02
CA PHE A 297 -10.43 -1.83 14.84
C PHE A 297 -8.91 -1.99 14.69
N ARG A 298 -8.34 -1.46 13.59
CA ARG A 298 -6.91 -1.46 13.25
C ARG A 298 -6.12 -0.44 14.10
N GLN A 299 -6.11 -0.64 15.42
CA GLN A 299 -5.59 0.33 16.40
C GLN A 299 -4.19 0.89 16.11
N SER A 300 -3.20 0.10 15.64
CA SER A 300 -1.85 0.65 15.43
C SER A 300 -1.81 1.53 14.18
N TYR A 301 -2.55 1.14 13.16
CA TYR A 301 -2.73 1.92 11.94
C TYR A 301 -3.50 3.22 12.23
N GLY A 302 -4.70 3.11 12.82
CA GLY A 302 -5.53 4.26 13.19
C GLY A 302 -4.84 5.24 14.14
N TYR A 303 -4.01 4.74 15.07
CA TYR A 303 -3.15 5.56 15.94
C TYR A 303 -2.15 6.40 15.13
N ASP A 304 -1.33 5.74 14.29
CA ASP A 304 -0.25 6.39 13.54
C ASP A 304 -0.78 7.30 12.42
N TYR A 305 -1.85 6.87 11.74
CA TYR A 305 -2.43 7.58 10.60
C TYR A 305 -3.20 8.83 11.01
N VAL A 306 -4.05 8.76 12.06
CA VAL A 306 -4.75 9.96 12.56
C VAL A 306 -3.77 10.97 13.15
N LEU A 307 -2.72 10.51 13.84
CA LEU A 307 -1.60 11.38 14.21
C LEU A 307 -0.95 12.00 12.97
N GLY A 308 -0.69 11.21 11.93
CA GLY A 308 -0.14 11.68 10.66
C GLY A 308 -0.94 12.78 9.99
N MET A 309 -2.27 12.64 9.96
CA MET A 309 -3.14 13.47 9.11
C MET A 309 -3.79 14.64 9.84
N GLU A 310 -3.98 14.58 11.16
CA GLU A 310 -4.74 15.59 11.91
C GLU A 310 -3.92 16.36 12.95
N SER A 311 -2.71 15.91 13.33
CA SER A 311 -1.87 16.64 14.30
C SER A 311 -1.28 17.95 13.75
N SER A 312 -1.19 18.09 12.42
CA SER A 312 -0.75 19.31 11.75
C SER A 312 -1.37 19.44 10.35
N LYS A 313 -1.08 20.55 9.65
CA LYS A 313 -1.49 20.76 8.26
C LYS A 313 -0.67 19.94 7.24
N GLN A 314 0.47 19.41 7.66
CA GLN A 314 1.34 18.53 6.88
C GLN A 314 1.19 17.09 7.40
N ALA A 315 1.73 16.10 6.69
CA ALA A 315 1.77 14.74 7.18
C ALA A 315 2.89 14.62 8.23
N THR A 316 2.51 14.29 9.46
CA THR A 316 3.41 14.19 10.62
C THR A 316 3.18 12.87 11.34
N PHE A 317 3.46 11.77 10.64
CA PHE A 317 3.23 10.41 11.14
C PHE A 317 3.96 10.15 12.46
N GLY A 318 3.29 9.38 13.32
CA GLY A 318 3.74 9.08 14.67
C GLY A 318 5.03 8.27 14.73
N TRP A 319 5.67 8.31 15.91
CA TRP A 319 6.81 7.45 16.25
C TRP A 319 6.53 6.79 17.59
N LEU A 320 6.68 5.48 17.65
CA LEU A 320 6.76 4.73 18.91
C LEU A 320 8.24 4.42 19.17
N ASN A 321 8.72 4.80 20.36
CA ASN A 321 10.12 4.58 20.80
C ASN A 321 10.31 3.23 21.52
N GLU A 322 9.30 2.36 21.46
CA GLU A 322 9.25 1.04 22.06
C GLU A 322 8.47 0.08 21.14
N ASP A 323 8.45 -1.21 21.47
CA ASP A 323 7.66 -2.21 20.75
C ASP A 323 6.16 -1.84 20.82
N ALA A 324 5.51 -1.64 19.67
CA ALA A 324 4.10 -1.31 19.59
C ALA A 324 3.23 -2.33 20.33
N TYR A 325 3.63 -3.60 20.36
CA TYR A 325 2.93 -4.64 21.12
C TYR A 325 2.90 -4.28 22.61
N ASP A 326 4.05 -3.93 23.20
CA ASP A 326 4.11 -3.58 24.62
C ASP A 326 3.43 -2.23 24.89
N TYR A 327 3.58 -1.24 24.01
CA TYR A 327 2.90 0.07 24.13
C TYR A 327 1.38 -0.08 24.26
N PHE A 328 0.73 -0.74 23.30
CA PHE A 328 -0.73 -0.92 23.32
C PHE A 328 -1.19 -1.86 24.44
N LEU A 329 -0.39 -2.87 24.81
CA LEU A 329 -0.72 -3.79 25.89
C LEU A 329 -0.66 -3.08 27.27
N HIS A 330 0.32 -2.21 27.49
CA HIS A 330 0.43 -1.35 28.67
C HIS A 330 -0.66 -0.28 28.72
N ALA A 331 -1.02 0.33 27.58
CA ALA A 331 -2.13 1.29 27.51
C ALA A 331 -3.48 0.64 27.84
N GLY A 332 -3.67 -0.63 27.47
CA GLY A 332 -4.85 -1.43 27.79
C GLY A 332 -5.98 -1.28 26.77
N SER A 333 -6.37 -0.06 26.43
CA SER A 333 -7.36 0.23 25.39
C SER A 333 -7.03 1.50 24.61
N PHE A 334 -7.58 1.64 23.40
CA PHE A 334 -7.26 2.75 22.50
C PHE A 334 -7.59 4.13 23.11
N ALA A 335 -8.69 4.24 23.86
CA ALA A 335 -9.05 5.45 24.60
C ALA A 335 -8.03 5.83 25.69
N GLN A 336 -7.22 4.88 26.19
CA GLN A 336 -6.12 5.17 27.12
C GLN A 336 -4.83 5.51 26.37
N ALA A 337 -4.53 4.84 25.25
CA ALA A 337 -3.43 5.22 24.37
C ALA A 337 -3.53 6.70 23.94
N GLY A 338 -4.74 7.15 23.57
CA GLY A 338 -5.01 8.55 23.22
C GLY A 338 -4.80 9.56 24.34
N LYS A 339 -4.95 9.14 25.60
CA LYS A 339 -4.66 9.99 26.78
C LYS A 339 -3.16 10.03 27.09
N ILE A 340 -2.43 8.95 26.81
CA ILE A 340 -0.97 8.88 26.94
C ILE A 340 -0.31 9.74 25.86
N SER A 341 -0.80 9.68 24.62
CA SER A 341 -0.27 10.45 23.49
C SER A 341 -0.74 11.91 23.45
N GLY A 342 -1.90 12.22 24.05
CA GLY A 342 -2.59 13.50 23.90
C GLY A 342 -3.43 13.62 22.62
N SER A 343 -3.59 12.53 21.86
CA SER A 343 -4.34 12.50 20.59
C SER A 343 -5.86 12.52 20.75
N SER A 344 -6.40 12.34 21.96
CA SER A 344 -7.84 12.23 22.24
C SER A 344 -8.71 13.38 21.71
N ASP A 345 -8.12 14.54 21.39
CA ASP A 345 -8.86 15.69 20.89
C ASP A 345 -9.01 15.76 19.36
N LEU A 346 -8.29 14.93 18.59
CA LEU A 346 -8.30 14.91 17.13
C LEU A 346 -9.67 14.46 16.56
N PRO A 347 -10.19 15.08 15.48
CA PRO A 347 -11.52 14.79 14.95
C PRO A 347 -11.80 13.30 14.64
N THR A 348 -10.92 12.63 13.90
CA THR A 348 -11.11 11.21 13.53
C THR A 348 -10.87 10.30 14.74
N TRP A 349 -10.01 10.70 15.68
CA TRP A 349 -9.85 9.96 16.94
C TRP A 349 -11.14 9.92 17.75
N LYS A 350 -11.84 11.07 17.86
CA LYS A 350 -13.15 11.14 18.49
C LYS A 350 -14.17 10.30 17.74
N ALA A 351 -14.17 10.34 16.41
CA ALA A 351 -15.05 9.52 15.60
C ALA A 351 -14.92 8.02 15.86
N PHE A 352 -13.69 7.48 16.05
CA PHE A 352 -13.52 6.08 16.44
C PHE A 352 -14.21 5.75 17.78
N LEU A 353 -14.12 6.64 18.78
CA LEU A 353 -14.71 6.42 20.10
C LEU A 353 -16.24 6.64 20.11
N ASP A 354 -16.73 7.63 19.36
CA ASP A 354 -18.15 7.97 19.28
C ASP A 354 -18.93 7.00 18.36
N HIS A 355 -18.27 6.44 17.34
CA HIS A 355 -18.86 5.55 16.31
C HIS A 355 -18.12 4.20 16.21
N PRO A 356 -18.18 3.32 17.22
CA PRO A 356 -17.50 2.02 17.20
C PRO A 356 -18.16 0.96 16.29
N SER A 357 -19.36 1.22 15.78
CA SER A 357 -20.18 0.33 14.94
C SER A 357 -20.51 0.99 13.61
N TYR A 358 -20.96 0.21 12.62
CA TYR A 358 -21.22 0.70 11.26
C TYR A 358 -22.54 1.48 11.15
N ASP A 359 -22.54 2.68 11.74
CA ASP A 359 -23.64 3.63 11.67
C ASP A 359 -23.48 4.62 10.51
N GLU A 360 -24.36 5.63 10.46
CA GLU A 360 -24.39 6.64 9.40
C GLU A 360 -23.08 7.43 9.25
N PHE A 361 -22.25 7.54 10.30
CA PHE A 361 -20.97 8.24 10.22
C PHE A 361 -20.00 7.56 9.24
N TRP A 362 -19.90 6.23 9.28
CA TRP A 362 -19.06 5.47 8.36
C TRP A 362 -19.75 5.30 7.01
N ARG A 363 -21.05 5.01 7.00
CA ARG A 363 -21.83 4.80 5.76
C ARG A 363 -21.90 6.03 4.87
N SER A 364 -21.88 7.25 5.42
CA SER A 364 -21.83 8.49 4.65
C SER A 364 -20.44 8.81 4.05
N ARG A 365 -19.42 8.00 4.36
CA ARG A 365 -18.05 8.09 3.81
C ARG A 365 -17.72 6.92 2.88
N ALA A 366 -18.56 5.89 2.87
CA ALA A 366 -18.39 4.69 2.11
C ALA A 366 -18.71 4.95 0.63
N VAL A 367 -17.67 4.97 -0.21
CA VAL A 367 -17.73 5.45 -1.61
C VAL A 367 -18.69 4.62 -2.45
N GLN A 368 -18.76 3.31 -2.19
CA GLN A 368 -19.50 2.34 -3.00
C GLN A 368 -21.00 2.63 -3.08
N TYR A 369 -21.61 3.29 -2.09
CA TYR A 369 -23.03 3.70 -2.15
C TYR A 369 -23.31 4.85 -3.15
N HIS A 370 -22.27 5.46 -3.70
CA HIS A 370 -22.35 6.56 -4.66
C HIS A 370 -21.93 6.13 -6.09
N LEU A 371 -21.36 4.93 -6.25
CA LEU A 371 -20.87 4.34 -7.51
C LEU A 371 -22.00 3.78 -8.41
N ASN A 372 -23.06 4.58 -8.57
CA ASN A 372 -24.35 4.16 -9.12
C ASN A 372 -24.42 4.14 -10.67
N SER A 373 -23.33 4.52 -11.36
CA SER A 373 -23.26 4.53 -12.83
C SER A 373 -21.81 4.69 -13.34
N VAL A 374 -21.50 4.13 -14.52
CA VAL A 374 -20.17 4.25 -15.15
C VAL A 374 -20.19 5.29 -16.27
N THR A 375 -19.89 6.55 -15.92
CA THR A 375 -19.83 7.66 -16.89
C THR A 375 -18.43 7.89 -17.47
N VAL A 376 -17.38 7.49 -16.74
CA VAL A 376 -15.96 7.57 -17.14
C VAL A 376 -15.40 6.14 -17.21
N PRO A 377 -14.51 5.83 -18.16
CA PRO A 377 -13.67 4.63 -18.10
C PRO A 377 -12.81 4.60 -16.83
N THR A 378 -12.89 3.51 -16.09
CA THR A 378 -12.26 3.30 -14.77
C THR A 378 -11.34 2.09 -14.83
N LEU A 379 -10.10 2.24 -14.37
CA LEU A 379 -9.15 1.14 -14.15
C LEU A 379 -8.88 1.03 -12.65
N GLU A 380 -9.59 0.13 -11.98
CA GLU A 380 -9.32 -0.27 -10.60
C GLU A 380 -7.99 -1.04 -10.54
N VAL A 381 -7.17 -0.76 -9.53
CA VAL A 381 -5.85 -1.38 -9.36
C VAL A 381 -5.66 -1.77 -7.90
N GLY A 382 -5.11 -2.95 -7.62
CA GLY A 382 -4.89 -3.42 -6.25
C GLY A 382 -3.83 -4.52 -6.15
N GLY A 383 -3.44 -4.85 -4.91
CA GLY A 383 -2.51 -5.93 -4.62
C GLY A 383 -3.16 -7.08 -3.86
N TRP A 384 -2.84 -8.32 -4.23
CA TRP A 384 -3.26 -9.53 -3.48
C TRP A 384 -2.72 -9.59 -2.04
N TRP A 385 -1.73 -8.76 -1.70
CA TRP A 385 -1.22 -8.58 -0.36
C TRP A 385 -1.22 -7.10 0.04
N ASP A 386 -2.21 -6.32 -0.42
CA ASP A 386 -2.42 -4.94 0.00
C ASP A 386 -2.80 -4.90 1.49
N GLN A 387 -1.88 -4.42 2.32
CA GLN A 387 -2.07 -4.40 3.76
C GLN A 387 -2.86 -3.18 4.27
N GLU A 388 -3.32 -2.29 3.39
CA GLU A 388 -4.01 -1.04 3.74
C GLU A 388 -5.43 -1.00 3.18
N ASP A 389 -5.60 -1.17 1.86
CA ASP A 389 -6.87 -1.01 1.14
C ASP A 389 -7.16 -2.26 0.27
N MET A 390 -7.29 -3.43 0.91
CA MET A 390 -7.55 -4.72 0.23
C MET A 390 -8.95 -4.79 -0.40
N TRP A 391 -9.94 -4.22 0.30
CA TRP A 391 -11.35 -4.28 -0.06
C TRP A 391 -11.66 -3.37 -1.24
N GLY A 392 -11.15 -2.13 -1.20
CA GLY A 392 -11.52 -1.06 -2.12
C GLY A 392 -11.53 -1.40 -3.61
N PRO A 393 -10.41 -1.85 -4.24
CA PRO A 393 -10.35 -2.13 -5.67
C PRO A 393 -11.36 -3.19 -6.11
N GLN A 394 -11.63 -4.17 -5.24
CA GLN A 394 -12.50 -5.31 -5.53
C GLN A 394 -13.97 -4.92 -5.42
N GLU A 395 -14.34 -4.19 -4.36
CA GLU A 395 -15.71 -3.69 -4.16
C GLU A 395 -16.09 -2.62 -5.18
N GLN A 396 -15.21 -1.64 -5.47
CA GLN A 396 -15.51 -0.62 -6.49
C GLN A 396 -15.74 -1.25 -7.86
N TYR A 397 -14.91 -2.23 -8.25
CA TYR A 397 -15.17 -3.03 -9.46
C TYR A 397 -16.51 -3.78 -9.39
N ALA A 398 -16.78 -4.50 -8.29
CA ALA A 398 -17.98 -5.33 -8.15
C ALA A 398 -19.29 -4.52 -8.20
N VAL A 399 -19.27 -3.30 -7.66
CA VAL A 399 -20.41 -2.37 -7.69
C VAL A 399 -20.54 -1.66 -9.05
N LEU A 400 -19.44 -1.24 -9.67
CA LEU A 400 -19.46 -0.55 -10.97
C LEU A 400 -19.72 -1.49 -12.16
N GLU A 401 -19.28 -2.74 -12.12
CA GLU A 401 -19.36 -3.68 -13.26
C GLU A 401 -20.82 -3.92 -13.74
N PRO A 402 -21.82 -4.14 -12.88
CA PRO A 402 -23.23 -4.22 -13.26
C PRO A 402 -23.78 -2.95 -13.95
N HIS A 403 -23.12 -1.80 -13.79
CA HIS A 403 -23.50 -0.53 -14.39
C HIS A 403 -22.87 -0.29 -15.78
N ASN A 404 -22.03 -1.20 -16.30
CA ASN A 404 -21.70 -1.23 -17.72
C ASN A 404 -22.99 -1.45 -18.54
N GLN A 405 -23.33 -0.51 -19.42
CA GLN A 405 -24.66 -0.45 -20.03
C GLN A 405 -24.98 -1.68 -20.89
N PRO A 406 -26.10 -2.39 -20.66
CA PRO A 406 -26.52 -3.51 -21.50
C PRO A 406 -26.74 -3.08 -22.96
N GLY A 407 -25.79 -3.41 -23.83
CA GLY A 407 -25.81 -3.07 -25.25
C GLY A 407 -24.93 -1.88 -25.65
N ASP A 408 -24.20 -1.24 -24.73
CA ASP A 408 -23.05 -0.41 -25.10
C ASP A 408 -21.90 -1.36 -25.52
N PRO A 409 -21.36 -1.26 -26.75
CA PRO A 409 -20.23 -2.08 -27.17
C PRO A 409 -18.90 -1.72 -26.49
N MET A 410 -18.83 -0.60 -25.77
CA MET A 410 -17.63 -0.15 -25.08
C MET A 410 -17.77 -0.36 -23.57
N HIS A 411 -17.24 -1.49 -23.09
CA HIS A 411 -17.05 -1.76 -21.66
C HIS A 411 -16.04 -0.75 -21.06
N ARG A 412 -16.22 -0.41 -19.78
CA ARG A 412 -15.59 0.76 -19.15
C ARG A 412 -14.98 0.52 -17.76
N VAL A 413 -15.17 -0.64 -17.13
CA VAL A 413 -14.73 -0.90 -15.75
C VAL A 413 -13.72 -2.02 -15.76
N PHE A 414 -12.44 -1.67 -15.69
CA PHE A 414 -11.34 -2.61 -15.77
C PHE A 414 -10.74 -2.82 -14.38
N LEU A 415 -10.19 -4.02 -14.14
CA LEU A 415 -9.55 -4.38 -12.87
C LEU A 415 -8.14 -4.93 -13.14
N ALA A 416 -7.16 -4.46 -12.38
CA ALA A 416 -5.76 -4.90 -12.41
C ALA A 416 -5.28 -5.31 -11.01
N LEU A 417 -5.20 -6.61 -10.74
CA LEU A 417 -4.74 -7.15 -9.45
C LEU A 417 -3.39 -7.86 -9.60
N GLY A 418 -2.39 -7.44 -8.82
CA GLY A 418 -1.03 -7.98 -8.89
C GLY A 418 -0.50 -8.51 -7.55
N PRO A 419 0.69 -9.13 -7.54
CA PRO A 419 1.26 -9.80 -6.36
C PRO A 419 1.97 -8.77 -5.46
N TRP A 420 1.25 -7.70 -5.12
CA TRP A 420 1.82 -6.50 -4.55
C TRP A 420 1.31 -6.27 -3.13
N ARG A 421 2.17 -5.60 -2.35
CA ARG A 421 1.77 -4.81 -1.18
C ARG A 421 1.07 -3.52 -1.59
N HIS A 422 0.57 -2.78 -0.61
CA HIS A 422 0.02 -1.45 -0.83
C HIS A 422 0.97 -0.54 -1.62
N GLY A 423 0.46 0.01 -2.72
CA GLY A 423 1.19 0.86 -3.69
C GLY A 423 2.35 0.18 -4.42
N GLY A 424 2.53 -1.14 -4.31
CA GLY A 424 3.73 -1.86 -4.75
C GLY A 424 3.99 -1.84 -6.26
N TRP A 425 2.94 -1.69 -7.08
CA TRP A 425 3.04 -1.60 -8.55
C TRP A 425 3.79 -0.36 -9.05
N SER A 426 3.93 0.68 -8.23
CA SER A 426 4.77 1.86 -8.50
C SER A 426 6.28 1.54 -8.51
N GLN A 427 6.70 0.35 -8.05
CA GLN A 427 8.10 -0.01 -7.85
C GLN A 427 8.59 -1.05 -8.86
N THR A 428 9.82 -0.86 -9.36
CA THR A 428 10.59 -1.92 -10.01
C THR A 428 11.13 -2.86 -8.94
N THR A 429 10.44 -3.97 -8.71
CA THR A 429 10.87 -5.08 -7.86
C THR A 429 10.23 -6.38 -8.32
N ARG A 430 11.04 -7.44 -8.37
CA ARG A 430 10.58 -8.85 -8.52
C ARG A 430 10.18 -9.49 -7.19
N HIS A 431 10.39 -8.80 -6.07
CA HIS A 431 10.26 -9.35 -4.73
C HIS A 431 9.15 -8.68 -3.92
N LEU A 432 8.48 -9.49 -3.11
CA LEU A 432 7.69 -9.05 -1.96
C LEU A 432 8.08 -9.90 -0.75
N GLY A 433 8.74 -9.30 0.24
CA GLY A 433 9.26 -10.03 1.40
C GLY A 433 10.30 -11.09 1.00
N ALA A 434 9.96 -12.37 1.21
CA ALA A 434 10.81 -13.50 0.82
C ALA A 434 10.49 -14.07 -0.58
N LEU A 435 9.41 -13.61 -1.22
CA LEU A 435 8.95 -14.10 -2.51
C LEU A 435 9.79 -13.52 -3.66
N ASP A 436 9.95 -14.27 -4.75
CA ASP A 436 10.57 -13.84 -6.02
C ASP A 436 9.68 -14.28 -7.16
N PHE A 437 9.03 -13.33 -7.84
CA PHE A 437 8.14 -13.56 -8.98
C PHE A 437 8.90 -13.70 -10.32
N GLY A 438 10.23 -13.74 -10.29
CA GLY A 438 11.09 -13.95 -11.47
C GLY A 438 11.27 -12.73 -12.38
N ALA A 439 10.43 -11.70 -12.26
CA ALA A 439 10.45 -10.45 -13.03
C ALA A 439 9.76 -9.30 -12.27
N PRO A 440 10.03 -8.02 -12.59
CA PRO A 440 9.41 -6.89 -11.93
C PRO A 440 7.97 -6.67 -12.41
N VAL A 441 7.01 -7.32 -11.74
CA VAL A 441 5.59 -7.37 -12.14
C VAL A 441 4.94 -5.97 -12.22
N GLY A 442 5.39 -5.02 -11.41
CA GLY A 442 4.93 -3.62 -11.47
C GLY A 442 5.31 -2.92 -12.79
N ASP A 443 6.50 -3.18 -13.33
CA ASP A 443 6.94 -2.58 -14.60
C ASP A 443 6.10 -3.09 -15.78
N GLU A 444 5.74 -4.38 -15.76
CA GLU A 444 4.85 -4.97 -16.75
C GLU A 444 3.45 -4.35 -16.69
N TYR A 445 2.88 -4.16 -15.49
CA TYR A 445 1.61 -3.46 -15.30
C TYR A 445 1.67 -2.02 -15.85
N ARG A 446 2.66 -1.21 -15.45
CA ARG A 446 2.72 0.21 -15.87
C ARG A 446 2.91 0.35 -17.37
N ALA A 447 3.77 -0.48 -17.97
CA ALA A 447 4.08 -0.43 -19.40
C ALA A 447 2.99 -1.02 -20.30
N GLN A 448 2.29 -2.09 -19.88
CA GLN A 448 1.37 -2.85 -20.72
C GLN A 448 -0.12 -2.65 -20.38
N ILE A 449 -0.45 -2.06 -19.22
CA ILE A 449 -1.84 -1.84 -18.78
C ILE A 449 -2.10 -0.34 -18.54
N GLU A 450 -1.39 0.28 -17.60
CA GLU A 450 -1.67 1.66 -17.14
C GLU A 450 -1.40 2.73 -18.21
N ALA A 451 -0.17 2.77 -18.74
CA ALA A 451 0.19 3.77 -19.73
C ALA A 451 -0.61 3.60 -21.04
N PRO A 452 -0.90 2.36 -21.53
CA PRO A 452 -1.84 2.13 -22.63
C PRO A 452 -3.28 2.57 -22.33
N PHE A 453 -3.82 2.30 -21.13
CA PHE A 453 -5.16 2.74 -20.72
C PHE A 453 -5.34 4.25 -20.85
N PHE A 454 -4.45 5.02 -20.22
CA PHE A 454 -4.50 6.49 -20.30
C PHE A 454 -4.21 7.00 -21.72
N ALA A 455 -3.32 6.35 -22.49
CA ALA A 455 -3.06 6.75 -23.87
C ALA A 455 -4.26 6.51 -24.79
N TYR A 456 -5.02 5.43 -24.57
CA TYR A 456 -6.24 5.12 -25.31
C TYR A 456 -7.30 6.20 -25.10
N TYR A 457 -7.70 6.45 -23.84
CA TYR A 457 -8.80 7.36 -23.55
C TYR A 457 -8.44 8.85 -23.64
N LEU A 458 -7.18 9.23 -23.40
CA LEU A 458 -6.76 10.64 -23.39
C LEU A 458 -6.08 11.11 -24.68
N LYS A 459 -5.64 10.19 -25.56
CA LYS A 459 -4.88 10.51 -26.79
C LYS A 459 -5.36 9.78 -28.04
N ASP A 460 -6.41 8.96 -27.95
CA ASP A 460 -6.91 8.10 -29.04
C ASP A 460 -5.85 7.13 -29.60
N GLN A 461 -4.88 6.71 -28.76
CA GLN A 461 -3.82 5.78 -29.17
C GLN A 461 -4.26 4.32 -29.02
N PRO A 462 -4.03 3.44 -30.03
CA PRO A 462 -4.28 2.02 -29.86
C PRO A 462 -3.23 1.39 -28.92
N GLY A 463 -3.57 0.27 -28.28
CA GLY A 463 -2.62 -0.53 -27.51
C GLY A 463 -3.15 -1.07 -26.18
N PHE A 464 -4.21 -0.48 -25.63
CA PHE A 464 -4.91 -1.03 -24.48
C PHE A 464 -5.71 -2.27 -24.90
N ASP A 465 -5.42 -3.42 -24.28
CA ASP A 465 -5.97 -4.74 -24.65
C ASP A 465 -6.72 -5.46 -23.51
N VAL A 466 -6.74 -4.90 -22.30
CA VAL A 466 -7.52 -5.44 -21.18
C VAL A 466 -9.00 -5.30 -21.54
N LYS A 467 -9.70 -6.43 -21.63
CA LYS A 467 -11.13 -6.45 -21.94
C LYS A 467 -12.03 -6.22 -20.74
N ASN A 468 -11.56 -6.62 -19.56
CA ASN A 468 -12.28 -6.59 -18.30
C ASN A 468 -11.26 -6.69 -17.16
N THR A 469 -10.77 -7.89 -16.82
CA THR A 469 -9.83 -8.07 -15.70
C THR A 469 -8.47 -8.62 -16.14
N ALA A 470 -7.42 -8.06 -15.55
CA ALA A 470 -6.05 -8.56 -15.58
C ALA A 470 -5.65 -8.91 -14.14
N ALA A 471 -5.32 -10.17 -13.87
CA ALA A 471 -4.95 -10.62 -12.53
C ALA A 471 -3.66 -11.44 -12.60
N PHE A 472 -2.72 -11.22 -11.69
CA PHE A 472 -1.51 -12.03 -11.59
C PHE A 472 -1.78 -13.25 -10.73
N GLN A 473 -1.84 -14.43 -11.34
CA GLN A 473 -2.08 -15.69 -10.66
C GLN A 473 -0.81 -16.14 -9.92
N THR A 474 -0.81 -15.91 -8.62
CA THR A 474 0.29 -16.28 -7.70
C THR A 474 0.48 -17.81 -7.65
N GLY A 475 1.70 -18.27 -7.36
CA GLY A 475 2.05 -19.70 -7.38
C GLY A 475 2.28 -20.25 -8.80
N SER A 476 1.54 -19.77 -9.81
CA SER A 476 1.88 -19.99 -11.23
C SER A 476 2.83 -18.93 -11.81
N ASP A 477 2.89 -17.77 -11.14
CA ASP A 477 3.61 -16.53 -11.43
C ASP A 477 3.37 -15.98 -12.85
N ARG A 478 2.09 -15.73 -13.19
CA ARG A 478 1.66 -15.28 -14.53
C ARG A 478 0.52 -14.28 -14.50
N TRP A 479 0.56 -13.33 -15.42
CA TRP A 479 -0.63 -12.54 -15.78
C TRP A 479 -1.68 -13.38 -16.50
N MET A 480 -2.88 -13.38 -15.94
CA MET A 480 -4.10 -13.93 -16.49
C MET A 480 -4.98 -12.79 -17.00
N ARG A 481 -5.75 -13.05 -18.06
CA ARG A 481 -6.74 -12.13 -18.63
C ARG A 481 -8.10 -12.81 -18.56
N TYR A 482 -9.05 -12.19 -17.88
CA TYR A 482 -10.41 -12.71 -17.71
C TYR A 482 -11.42 -11.82 -18.45
N ASP A 483 -12.38 -12.45 -19.14
CA ASP A 483 -13.49 -11.77 -19.83
C ASP A 483 -14.58 -11.27 -18.85
N GLN A 484 -14.53 -11.70 -17.59
CA GLN A 484 -15.31 -11.23 -16.44
C GLN A 484 -14.60 -11.64 -15.14
N TRP A 485 -14.70 -10.85 -14.08
CA TRP A 485 -14.33 -11.24 -12.71
C TRP A 485 -15.56 -11.29 -11.77
N PRO A 486 -15.64 -12.25 -10.83
CA PRO A 486 -14.92 -13.53 -10.83
C PRO A 486 -15.24 -14.39 -12.09
N PRO A 487 -14.37 -15.35 -12.48
CA PRO A 487 -14.58 -16.11 -13.71
C PRO A 487 -15.73 -17.14 -13.62
N LYS A 488 -16.64 -17.14 -14.60
CA LYS A 488 -17.86 -18.00 -14.61
C LYS A 488 -17.64 -19.51 -14.56
N ASN A 489 -16.43 -19.98 -14.83
CA ASN A 489 -16.10 -21.39 -14.97
C ASN A 489 -15.56 -22.04 -13.69
N VAL A 490 -15.39 -21.28 -12.60
CA VAL A 490 -15.02 -21.83 -11.28
C VAL A 490 -16.18 -22.59 -10.64
N LYS A 491 -15.87 -23.41 -9.64
CA LYS A 491 -16.83 -24.13 -8.83
C LYS A 491 -16.51 -23.94 -7.36
N GLU A 492 -17.47 -23.41 -6.61
CA GLU A 492 -17.47 -23.42 -5.16
C GLU A 492 -17.26 -24.85 -4.64
N ARG A 493 -16.31 -25.01 -3.71
CA ARG A 493 -16.01 -26.28 -3.05
C ARG A 493 -15.59 -26.06 -1.60
N ASP A 494 -16.38 -26.62 -0.69
CA ASP A 494 -16.18 -26.59 0.75
C ASP A 494 -14.92 -27.39 1.15
N LEU A 495 -13.94 -26.71 1.75
CA LEU A 495 -12.78 -27.33 2.39
C LEU A 495 -13.00 -27.41 3.90
N TYR A 496 -13.53 -28.53 4.38
CA TYR A 496 -13.95 -28.70 5.78
C TYR A 496 -12.78 -28.87 6.75
N LEU A 497 -12.90 -28.22 7.92
CA LEU A 497 -11.98 -28.26 9.05
C LEU A 497 -12.29 -29.48 9.93
N GLN A 498 -11.50 -30.54 9.84
CA GLN A 498 -11.78 -31.79 10.56
C GLN A 498 -11.36 -31.71 12.04
N ALA A 499 -12.07 -32.42 12.93
CA ALA A 499 -11.77 -32.40 14.37
C ALA A 499 -10.43 -33.05 14.78
N ASP A 500 -9.72 -33.70 13.85
CA ASP A 500 -8.39 -34.28 14.05
C ASP A 500 -7.24 -33.37 13.58
N GLY A 501 -7.55 -32.16 13.08
CA GLY A 501 -6.57 -31.22 12.53
C GLY A 501 -6.25 -31.42 11.05
N SER A 502 -7.00 -32.25 10.32
CA SER A 502 -6.89 -32.35 8.86
C SER A 502 -7.85 -31.41 8.11
N LEU A 503 -7.51 -31.06 6.87
CA LEU A 503 -8.43 -30.43 5.91
C LEU A 503 -8.83 -31.41 4.82
N GLY A 504 -10.07 -31.32 4.35
CA GLY A 504 -10.50 -32.06 3.18
C GLY A 504 -11.91 -31.76 2.68
N PHE A 505 -12.13 -31.97 1.38
CA PHE A 505 -13.42 -31.76 0.69
C PHE A 505 -14.51 -32.81 1.02
N SER A 506 -14.41 -33.50 2.16
CA SER A 506 -15.41 -34.46 2.62
C SER A 506 -16.03 -33.96 3.92
N MET A 507 -17.33 -33.73 3.91
CA MET A 507 -18.06 -33.28 5.10
C MET A 507 -17.86 -34.29 6.25
N PRO A 508 -17.45 -33.85 7.45
CA PRO A 508 -17.22 -34.74 8.58
C PRO A 508 -18.50 -35.46 9.02
N ALA A 509 -18.34 -36.70 9.50
CA ALA A 509 -19.45 -37.53 9.95
C ALA A 509 -20.06 -37.08 11.30
N ASP A 510 -19.29 -36.37 12.13
CA ASP A 510 -19.76 -35.74 13.36
C ASP A 510 -19.42 -34.24 13.35
N THR A 511 -20.36 -33.43 12.86
CA THR A 511 -20.22 -31.96 12.82
C THR A 511 -20.22 -31.31 14.21
N LYS A 512 -20.49 -32.06 15.29
CA LYS A 512 -20.43 -31.57 16.68
C LYS A 512 -19.08 -31.78 17.35
N ALA A 513 -18.19 -32.55 16.73
CA ALA A 513 -16.78 -32.59 17.14
C ALA A 513 -16.14 -31.22 16.88
N PHE A 514 -15.13 -30.85 17.66
CA PHE A 514 -14.49 -29.52 17.57
C PHE A 514 -13.02 -29.56 17.95
N VAL A 515 -12.25 -28.63 17.40
CA VAL A 515 -10.93 -28.23 17.93
C VAL A 515 -11.15 -27.10 18.94
N ALA A 516 -10.43 -27.10 20.05
CA ALA A 516 -10.55 -26.09 21.09
C ALA A 516 -9.21 -25.49 21.49
N TYR A 517 -9.22 -24.19 21.78
CA TYR A 517 -8.07 -23.44 22.28
C TYR A 517 -8.51 -22.42 23.34
N THR A 518 -7.58 -21.85 24.09
CA THR A 518 -7.87 -20.76 25.03
C THR A 518 -7.22 -19.49 24.50
N SER A 519 -8.00 -18.47 24.20
CA SER A 519 -7.49 -17.15 23.86
C SER A 519 -7.43 -16.29 25.13
N ASP A 520 -6.26 -15.69 25.40
CA ASP A 520 -6.00 -14.85 26.58
C ASP A 520 -5.61 -13.43 26.13
N PRO A 521 -6.45 -12.41 26.37
CA PRO A 521 -6.11 -11.05 26.01
C PRO A 521 -4.85 -10.48 26.72
N ALA A 522 -4.32 -11.14 27.76
CA ALA A 522 -3.05 -10.75 28.38
C ALA A 522 -1.80 -11.24 27.60
N ASP A 523 -1.95 -12.25 26.73
CA ASP A 523 -0.93 -12.75 25.80
C ASP A 523 -1.57 -12.90 24.41
N PRO A 524 -1.96 -11.80 23.74
CA PRO A 524 -2.60 -11.87 22.43
C PRO A 524 -1.64 -12.37 21.34
N VAL A 525 -2.16 -13.04 20.31
CA VAL A 525 -1.33 -13.51 19.20
C VAL A 525 -0.75 -12.31 18.43
N PRO A 526 0.59 -12.18 18.32
CA PRO A 526 1.20 -11.09 17.56
C PRO A 526 0.95 -11.24 16.06
N TYR A 527 0.63 -10.14 15.35
CA TYR A 527 0.34 -10.21 13.90
C TYR A 527 1.57 -10.42 13.02
N ARG A 528 2.73 -9.98 13.49
CA ARG A 528 4.05 -10.23 12.90
C ARG A 528 5.08 -10.45 13.99
N ARG A 529 6.29 -10.89 13.64
CA ARG A 529 7.36 -11.15 14.62
C ARG A 529 7.66 -9.90 15.44
N ARG A 530 7.76 -10.05 16.77
CA ARG A 530 8.17 -8.99 17.70
C ARG A 530 9.70 -8.78 17.69
N PRO A 531 10.21 -7.57 17.99
CA PRO A 531 9.45 -6.35 18.28
C PRO A 531 8.76 -5.77 17.05
N ILE A 532 7.66 -5.05 17.26
CA ILE A 532 6.83 -4.47 16.20
C ILE A 532 7.07 -2.95 16.18
N GLU A 533 7.61 -2.44 15.07
CA GLU A 533 7.79 -1.00 14.87
C GLU A 533 6.46 -0.28 14.59
N ALA A 534 6.45 1.04 14.74
CA ALA A 534 5.37 1.89 14.25
C ALA A 534 5.12 1.66 12.75
N THR A 535 3.87 1.86 12.32
CA THR A 535 3.37 1.54 10.97
C THR A 535 4.24 2.19 9.90
N TYR A 536 4.49 3.49 10.04
CA TYR A 536 5.24 4.31 9.09
C TYR A 536 6.66 4.66 9.54
N ALA A 537 7.27 3.84 10.41
CA ALA A 537 8.59 4.11 11.00
C ALA A 537 9.66 4.45 9.92
N PRO A 538 10.21 5.68 9.89
CA PRO A 538 11.16 6.09 8.84
C PRO A 538 12.53 5.39 8.85
N ALA A 539 12.85 4.62 9.88
CA ALA A 539 13.99 3.70 9.89
C ALA A 539 13.73 2.37 9.15
N GLY A 540 12.53 2.21 8.59
CA GLY A 540 11.99 0.95 8.08
C GLY A 540 10.96 0.36 9.06
N SER A 541 9.96 -0.33 8.50
CA SER A 541 8.94 -1.06 9.25
C SER A 541 8.62 -2.38 8.55
N GLY A 542 8.45 -3.45 9.32
CA GLY A 542 7.97 -4.73 8.79
C GLY A 542 6.50 -4.72 8.37
N TRP A 543 5.80 -3.58 8.49
CA TRP A 543 4.45 -3.35 7.99
C TRP A 543 4.28 -3.74 6.53
N TYR A 544 5.12 -3.19 5.64
CA TYR A 544 4.98 -3.32 4.19
C TYR A 544 5.10 -4.74 3.61
N THR A 545 5.39 -5.75 4.42
CA THR A 545 5.51 -7.14 4.00
C THR A 545 4.79 -8.12 4.93
N TRP A 546 4.01 -7.65 5.90
CA TRP A 546 3.55 -8.50 7.00
C TRP A 546 2.65 -9.66 6.54
N LEU A 547 1.78 -9.42 5.54
CA LEU A 547 0.89 -10.43 4.94
C LEU A 547 1.66 -11.60 4.30
N VAL A 548 2.83 -11.35 3.71
CA VAL A 548 3.65 -12.41 3.11
C VAL A 548 4.65 -13.07 4.08
N GLN A 549 4.61 -12.76 5.38
CA GLN A 549 5.56 -13.35 6.34
C GLN A 549 5.18 -14.79 6.73
N ASP A 550 6.21 -15.64 6.81
CA ASP A 550 6.16 -17.03 7.26
C ASP A 550 5.44 -17.20 8.61
N GLN A 551 4.22 -17.76 8.59
CA GLN A 551 3.36 -17.91 9.77
C GLN A 551 3.92 -18.87 10.83
N ARG A 552 4.93 -19.68 10.49
CA ARG A 552 5.66 -20.57 11.43
C ARG A 552 6.26 -19.88 12.65
N PHE A 553 6.31 -18.54 12.69
CA PHE A 553 6.66 -17.82 13.91
C PHE A 553 5.67 -18.03 15.06
N LEU A 554 4.45 -18.49 14.74
CA LEU A 554 3.40 -18.87 15.69
C LEU A 554 3.54 -20.32 16.18
N ASN A 555 4.45 -21.13 15.61
CA ASN A 555 4.60 -22.54 15.96
C ASN A 555 4.94 -22.73 17.45
N GLY A 556 4.04 -23.42 18.15
CA GLY A 556 4.12 -23.65 19.59
C GLY A 556 3.20 -22.76 20.44
N ARG A 557 2.56 -21.75 19.85
CA ARG A 557 1.37 -21.11 20.45
C ARG A 557 0.24 -22.14 20.57
N LYS A 558 -0.62 -21.96 21.58
CA LYS A 558 -1.72 -22.88 21.93
C LYS A 558 -3.10 -22.27 21.76
N ASP A 559 -3.13 -21.04 21.27
CA ASP A 559 -4.27 -20.17 21.03
C ASP A 559 -4.42 -19.82 19.53
N VAL A 560 -3.72 -20.58 18.69
CA VAL A 560 -3.90 -20.69 17.25
C VAL A 560 -4.23 -22.15 16.97
N ALA A 561 -5.36 -22.41 16.30
CA ALA A 561 -5.73 -23.73 15.80
C ALA A 561 -5.35 -23.82 14.32
N SER A 562 -4.78 -24.94 13.90
CA SER A 562 -4.33 -25.16 12.52
C SER A 562 -4.90 -26.47 11.97
N TRP A 563 -5.29 -26.45 10.71
CA TRP A 563 -5.68 -27.62 9.94
C TRP A 563 -4.92 -27.65 8.63
N THR A 564 -4.56 -28.85 8.14
CA THR A 564 -3.73 -28.99 6.94
C THR A 564 -4.17 -30.18 6.08
N THR A 565 -4.07 -30.06 4.74
CA THR A 565 -4.25 -31.19 3.82
C THR A 565 -3.07 -32.17 3.88
N ALA A 566 -3.22 -33.35 3.27
CA ALA A 566 -2.05 -34.08 2.76
C ALA A 566 -1.33 -33.24 1.68
N PRO A 567 -0.05 -33.53 1.34
CA PRO A 567 0.61 -32.91 0.19
C PRO A 567 -0.22 -33.14 -1.07
N LEU A 568 -0.46 -32.08 -1.83
CA LEU A 568 -1.29 -32.14 -3.04
C LEU A 568 -0.63 -33.02 -4.10
N ASP A 569 -1.39 -33.93 -4.70
CA ASP A 569 -0.92 -34.85 -5.76
C ASP A 569 -1.04 -34.25 -7.17
N HIS A 570 -1.79 -33.15 -7.30
CA HIS A 570 -1.97 -32.28 -8.46
C HIS A 570 -2.09 -30.83 -8.01
N ASP A 571 -1.86 -29.87 -8.91
CA ASP A 571 -2.01 -28.44 -8.59
C ASP A 571 -3.49 -28.11 -8.27
N LEU A 572 -3.75 -27.18 -7.35
CA LEU A 572 -5.10 -26.69 -7.04
C LEU A 572 -5.17 -25.18 -7.29
N THR A 573 -5.91 -24.78 -8.32
CA THR A 573 -6.15 -23.37 -8.65
C THR A 573 -7.43 -22.86 -8.00
N ILE A 574 -7.34 -21.72 -7.33
CA ILE A 574 -8.48 -20.92 -6.86
C ILE A 574 -8.46 -19.56 -7.58
N THR A 575 -9.62 -19.09 -8.03
CA THR A 575 -9.75 -17.81 -8.74
C THR A 575 -11.11 -17.16 -8.46
N GLY A 576 -11.14 -16.12 -7.64
CA GLY A 576 -12.37 -15.44 -7.22
C GLY A 576 -12.47 -15.32 -5.70
N ASP A 577 -13.68 -15.11 -5.21
CA ASP A 577 -13.96 -14.82 -3.80
C ASP A 577 -13.81 -16.07 -2.92
N VAL A 578 -13.11 -15.92 -1.79
CA VAL A 578 -12.94 -16.97 -0.78
C VAL A 578 -13.80 -16.60 0.44
N VAL A 579 -14.59 -17.53 0.96
CA VAL A 579 -15.48 -17.29 2.12
C VAL A 579 -15.11 -18.23 3.25
N ALA A 580 -15.06 -17.71 4.48
CA ALA A 580 -15.01 -18.53 5.69
C ALA A 580 -16.43 -18.71 6.23
N ASP A 581 -16.89 -19.96 6.34
CA ASP A 581 -18.11 -20.31 7.05
C ASP A 581 -17.75 -21.09 8.32
N LEU A 582 -17.83 -20.41 9.47
CA LEU A 582 -17.48 -20.96 10.77
C LEU A 582 -18.71 -21.23 11.62
N THR A 583 -18.89 -22.48 12.03
CA THR A 583 -19.61 -22.79 13.27
C THR A 583 -18.61 -22.70 14.43
N ALA A 584 -18.79 -21.74 15.33
CA ALA A 584 -17.87 -21.48 16.44
C ALA A 584 -18.58 -21.14 17.75
N SER A 585 -17.94 -21.41 18.90
CA SER A 585 -18.44 -21.00 20.22
C SER A 585 -17.33 -20.44 21.10
N THR A 586 -17.61 -19.37 21.82
CA THR A 586 -16.76 -18.85 22.89
C THR A 586 -17.35 -19.14 24.28
N SER A 587 -16.52 -19.35 25.30
CA SER A 587 -16.98 -19.34 26.70
C SER A 587 -17.19 -17.91 27.24
N GLY A 588 -16.78 -16.89 26.49
CA GLY A 588 -17.00 -15.47 26.77
C GLY A 588 -18.38 -15.00 26.34
N THR A 589 -18.53 -13.69 26.13
CA THR A 589 -19.75 -13.07 25.54
C THR A 589 -19.45 -12.12 24.38
N ASP A 590 -18.21 -12.08 23.94
CA ASP A 590 -17.72 -11.42 22.73
C ASP A 590 -16.47 -12.21 22.29
N SER A 591 -16.04 -12.11 21.04
CA SER A 591 -14.80 -12.71 20.52
C SER A 591 -14.52 -12.19 19.13
N ASP A 592 -13.24 -12.08 18.75
CA ASP A 592 -12.87 -11.96 17.34
C ASP A 592 -12.52 -13.36 16.78
N TRP A 593 -12.67 -13.52 15.46
CA TRP A 593 -12.34 -14.72 14.70
C TRP A 593 -11.45 -14.32 13.52
N VAL A 594 -10.17 -14.66 13.59
CA VAL A 594 -9.21 -14.47 12.50
C VAL A 594 -9.11 -15.79 11.74
N VAL A 595 -9.26 -15.75 10.42
CA VAL A 595 -9.11 -16.91 9.53
C VAL A 595 -8.06 -16.60 8.49
N LYS A 596 -7.14 -17.54 8.27
CA LYS A 596 -6.09 -17.43 7.25
C LYS A 596 -6.11 -18.67 6.36
N LEU A 597 -6.15 -18.48 5.05
CA LEU A 597 -5.87 -19.52 4.06
C LEU A 597 -4.39 -19.44 3.67
N ILE A 598 -3.66 -20.54 3.84
CA ILE A 598 -2.19 -20.60 3.76
C ILE A 598 -1.76 -21.64 2.72
N ASP A 599 -0.77 -21.28 1.91
CA ASP A 599 0.02 -22.20 1.11
C ASP A 599 1.25 -22.65 1.93
N GLU A 600 1.29 -23.92 2.32
CA GLU A 600 2.44 -24.53 2.99
C GLU A 600 3.36 -25.15 1.94
N TYR A 601 4.51 -24.51 1.71
CA TYR A 601 5.55 -24.97 0.79
C TYR A 601 6.11 -26.34 1.22
N PRO A 602 6.66 -27.15 0.31
CA PRO A 602 7.30 -28.41 0.65
C PRO A 602 8.45 -28.21 1.64
N ASP A 603 8.62 -29.12 2.60
CA ASP A 603 9.82 -29.16 3.44
C ASP A 603 10.99 -29.79 2.67
N ASP A 604 11.47 -29.06 1.66
CA ASP A 604 12.61 -29.41 0.82
C ASP A 604 13.74 -28.38 1.01
N PRO A 605 14.90 -28.78 1.57
CA PRO A 605 16.05 -27.89 1.78
C PRO A 605 16.58 -27.19 0.52
N SER A 606 16.26 -27.66 -0.69
CA SER A 606 16.62 -26.98 -1.94
C SER A 606 15.87 -25.66 -2.15
N LEU A 607 14.73 -25.47 -1.48
CA LEU A 607 13.96 -24.22 -1.44
C LEU A 607 14.59 -23.17 -0.48
N GLY A 608 15.64 -23.52 0.25
CA GLY A 608 16.35 -22.61 1.14
C GLY A 608 15.44 -22.04 2.23
N LYS A 609 15.24 -20.72 2.25
CA LYS A 609 14.33 -20.04 3.20
C LYS A 609 12.86 -20.43 2.99
N MET A 610 12.48 -20.87 1.79
CA MET A 610 11.11 -21.27 1.45
C MET A 610 10.79 -22.73 1.82
N SER A 611 11.76 -23.52 2.31
CA SER A 611 11.49 -24.89 2.81
C SER A 611 10.46 -24.84 3.93
N GLY A 612 9.30 -25.47 3.73
CA GLY A 612 8.20 -25.52 4.69
C GLY A 612 7.52 -24.18 5.00
N TYR A 613 7.69 -23.14 4.16
CA TYR A 613 7.17 -21.80 4.40
C TYR A 613 5.64 -21.78 4.48
N GLU A 614 5.07 -21.12 5.49
CA GLU A 614 3.62 -20.91 5.60
C GLU A 614 3.26 -19.51 5.08
N LEU A 615 2.91 -19.40 3.81
CA LEU A 615 2.53 -18.14 3.15
C LEU A 615 1.02 -17.94 3.26
N MET A 616 0.56 -16.84 3.88
CA MET A 616 -0.86 -16.47 3.80
C MET A 616 -1.17 -16.04 2.36
N ILE A 617 -2.18 -16.66 1.77
CA ILE A 617 -2.68 -16.32 0.44
C ILE A 617 -3.79 -15.28 0.56
N VAL A 618 -4.66 -15.45 1.55
CA VAL A 618 -5.82 -14.61 1.81
C VAL A 618 -6.29 -14.82 3.24
N ASP A 619 -6.76 -13.77 3.90
CA ASP A 619 -7.10 -13.77 5.33
C ASP A 619 -8.10 -12.68 5.68
N GLU A 620 -8.80 -12.86 6.80
CA GLU A 620 -9.62 -11.80 7.40
C GLU A 620 -9.89 -12.04 8.90
N ILE A 621 -10.17 -10.95 9.62
CA ILE A 621 -10.71 -10.93 10.98
C ILE A 621 -12.20 -10.53 10.97
N PHE A 622 -13.01 -11.24 11.74
CA PHE A 622 -14.41 -10.91 12.00
C PHE A 622 -14.65 -10.66 13.49
N ARG A 623 -15.31 -9.55 13.83
CA ARG A 623 -15.64 -9.20 15.21
C ARG A 623 -17.03 -9.71 15.61
N GLY A 624 -17.07 -10.80 16.38
CA GLY A 624 -18.24 -11.66 16.57
C GLY A 624 -19.50 -11.03 17.17
N ARG A 625 -19.39 -9.91 17.89
CA ARG A 625 -20.56 -9.08 18.29
C ARG A 625 -21.42 -8.60 17.10
N TYR A 626 -20.87 -8.59 15.88
CA TYR A 626 -21.54 -8.15 14.66
C TYR A 626 -22.15 -9.29 13.82
N ARG A 627 -22.21 -10.53 14.34
CA ARG A 627 -22.74 -11.70 13.60
C ARG A 627 -24.17 -11.53 13.04
N GLU A 628 -25.01 -10.76 13.72
CA GLU A 628 -26.38 -10.43 13.29
C GLU A 628 -26.48 -9.10 12.50
N GLY A 629 -25.37 -8.37 12.33
CA GLY A 629 -25.30 -7.10 11.60
C GLY A 629 -24.35 -6.06 12.21
N TYR A 630 -23.66 -5.32 11.34
CA TYR A 630 -22.60 -4.36 11.70
C TYR A 630 -23.06 -3.09 12.45
N ALA A 631 -24.32 -2.69 12.29
CA ALA A 631 -24.85 -1.46 12.90
C ALA A 631 -25.28 -1.65 14.37
N HIS A 632 -25.58 -2.88 14.79
CA HIS A 632 -26.20 -3.19 16.09
C HIS A 632 -25.49 -4.38 16.75
N PRO A 633 -24.42 -4.15 17.53
CA PRO A 633 -23.66 -5.23 18.15
C PRO A 633 -24.47 -5.94 19.25
N GLU A 634 -24.43 -7.27 19.25
CA GLU A 634 -25.07 -8.11 20.26
C GLU A 634 -24.07 -9.02 20.97
N ALA A 635 -24.31 -9.29 22.26
CA ALA A 635 -23.50 -10.24 23.02
C ALA A 635 -23.62 -11.66 22.42
N ILE A 636 -22.48 -12.35 22.30
CA ILE A 636 -22.41 -13.74 21.85
C ILE A 636 -22.93 -14.65 22.97
N PRO A 637 -23.86 -15.59 22.71
CA PRO A 637 -24.35 -16.52 23.70
C PRO A 637 -23.28 -17.52 24.19
N ALA A 638 -22.82 -17.31 25.43
CA ALA A 638 -21.71 -18.08 26.01
C ALA A 638 -21.90 -19.62 25.94
N ASN A 639 -20.90 -20.31 25.38
CA ASN A 639 -20.81 -21.75 25.17
C ASN A 639 -21.84 -22.35 24.18
N GLN A 640 -22.53 -21.53 23.39
CA GLN A 640 -23.41 -21.98 22.32
C GLN A 640 -22.67 -21.88 20.97
N PRO A 641 -22.82 -22.86 20.06
CA PRO A 641 -22.35 -22.72 18.69
C PRO A 641 -23.20 -21.68 17.96
N GLU A 642 -22.54 -20.71 17.35
CA GLU A 642 -23.11 -19.67 16.49
C GLU A 642 -22.44 -19.78 15.11
N GLU A 643 -23.10 -19.25 14.08
CA GLU A 643 -22.61 -19.22 12.70
C GLU A 643 -21.95 -17.86 12.40
N TYR A 644 -20.83 -17.88 11.68
CA TYR A 644 -20.08 -16.70 11.23
C TYR A 644 -19.62 -16.92 9.79
N THR A 645 -20.31 -16.32 8.84
CA THR A 645 -20.00 -16.42 7.42
C THR A 645 -19.53 -15.06 6.91
N PHE A 646 -18.28 -14.97 6.43
CA PHE A 646 -17.69 -13.72 5.95
C PHE A 646 -16.67 -13.94 4.83
N SER A 647 -16.59 -12.96 3.93
CA SER A 647 -15.59 -12.94 2.86
C SER A 647 -14.18 -12.81 3.44
N LEU A 648 -13.24 -13.56 2.89
CA LEU A 648 -11.80 -13.32 3.05
C LEU A 648 -11.24 -12.44 1.91
N HIS A 649 -12.10 -11.95 1.01
CA HIS A 649 -11.77 -11.27 -0.26
C HIS A 649 -11.39 -12.23 -1.39
N GLY A 650 -11.16 -11.68 -2.58
CA GLY A 650 -10.76 -12.44 -3.77
C GLY A 650 -9.30 -12.85 -3.77
N ALA A 651 -9.01 -13.98 -4.42
CA ALA A 651 -7.66 -14.45 -4.70
C ALA A 651 -7.53 -15.04 -6.11
N ASP A 652 -6.34 -14.96 -6.71
CA ASP A 652 -5.95 -15.77 -7.87
C ASP A 652 -4.63 -16.49 -7.56
N HIS A 653 -4.73 -17.78 -7.25
CA HIS A 653 -3.62 -18.56 -6.70
C HIS A 653 -3.62 -20.02 -7.16
N VAL A 654 -2.43 -20.61 -7.31
CA VAL A 654 -2.23 -22.04 -7.53
C VAL A 654 -1.41 -22.65 -6.41
N PHE A 655 -2.05 -23.43 -5.55
CA PHE A 655 -1.35 -24.32 -4.63
C PHE A 655 -0.69 -25.43 -5.46
N LEU A 656 0.63 -25.41 -5.58
CA LEU A 656 1.35 -26.32 -6.45
C LEU A 656 1.37 -27.75 -5.89
N LYS A 657 1.49 -28.74 -6.79
CA LYS A 657 1.72 -30.14 -6.41
C LYS A 657 2.89 -30.27 -5.42
N GLY A 658 2.63 -30.96 -4.32
CA GLY A 658 3.59 -31.16 -3.23
C GLY A 658 3.49 -30.14 -2.10
N HIS A 659 2.89 -28.97 -2.35
CA HIS A 659 2.46 -28.04 -1.29
C HIS A 659 1.26 -28.63 -0.52
N ARG A 660 0.81 -27.94 0.53
CA ARG A 660 -0.45 -28.23 1.22
C ARG A 660 -1.28 -26.97 1.35
N VAL A 661 -2.60 -27.13 1.35
CA VAL A 661 -3.49 -26.08 1.84
C VAL A 661 -3.52 -26.18 3.36
N MET A 662 -3.31 -25.06 4.05
CA MET A 662 -3.45 -24.92 5.49
C MET A 662 -4.51 -23.84 5.80
N VAL A 663 -5.24 -24.03 6.90
CA VAL A 663 -6.12 -23.02 7.49
C VAL A 663 -5.69 -22.80 8.93
N GLN A 664 -5.52 -21.55 9.33
CA GLN A 664 -5.29 -21.17 10.73
C GLN A 664 -6.47 -20.33 11.25
N VAL A 665 -6.88 -20.59 12.49
CA VAL A 665 -7.92 -19.83 13.20
C VAL A 665 -7.41 -19.39 14.58
N GLN A 666 -7.57 -18.11 14.90
CA GLN A 666 -7.15 -17.50 16.17
C GLN A 666 -8.12 -16.38 16.58
N SER A 667 -8.06 -15.89 17.82
CA SER A 667 -9.02 -14.88 18.35
C SER A 667 -8.39 -13.55 18.80
N SER A 668 -7.21 -13.23 18.27
CA SER A 668 -6.56 -11.93 18.41
C SER A 668 -5.52 -11.75 17.32
N TRP A 669 -5.19 -10.50 16.94
CA TRP A 669 -4.17 -10.23 15.93
C TRP A 669 -3.46 -8.89 16.17
N PHE A 670 -2.57 -8.90 17.14
CA PHE A 670 -2.19 -7.71 17.91
C PHE A 670 -0.75 -7.26 17.61
N PRO A 671 -0.40 -5.96 17.69
CA PRO A 671 -1.24 -4.81 17.99
C PRO A 671 -1.89 -4.18 16.74
N LEU A 672 -1.93 -4.84 15.58
CA LEU A 672 -2.65 -4.30 14.41
C LEU A 672 -4.10 -4.06 14.79
N TYR A 673 -4.81 -5.11 15.20
CA TYR A 673 -6.17 -5.03 15.70
C TYR A 673 -6.22 -4.85 17.23
N ASP A 674 -7.19 -4.10 17.72
CA ASP A 674 -7.44 -4.01 19.17
C ASP A 674 -7.97 -5.34 19.73
N ARG A 675 -7.64 -5.60 20.99
CA ARG A 675 -8.01 -6.86 21.64
C ARG A 675 -9.51 -6.85 21.92
N ASN A 676 -10.24 -7.83 21.40
CA ASN A 676 -11.56 -8.14 21.95
C ASN A 676 -11.41 -8.50 23.44
N PRO A 677 -12.20 -7.91 24.37
CA PRO A 677 -12.13 -8.24 25.80
C PRO A 677 -12.60 -9.67 26.11
N GLN A 678 -13.27 -10.31 25.14
CA GLN A 678 -14.01 -11.57 25.23
C GLN A 678 -15.19 -11.51 26.22
N THR A 679 -15.57 -10.30 26.64
CA THR A 679 -16.83 -9.99 27.30
C THR A 679 -17.48 -8.80 26.61
N PHE A 680 -18.79 -8.90 26.39
CA PHE A 680 -19.54 -7.83 25.75
C PHE A 680 -19.53 -6.55 26.58
N VAL A 681 -18.90 -5.51 26.02
CA VAL A 681 -18.89 -4.13 26.52
C VAL A 681 -19.51 -3.19 25.49
N PRO A 682 -20.05 -2.02 25.89
CA PRO A 682 -20.65 -1.06 24.94
C PRO A 682 -19.67 -0.62 23.84
N ASN A 683 -18.43 -0.28 24.19
CA ASN A 683 -17.36 0.07 23.26
C ASN A 683 -16.06 -0.63 23.68
N ILE A 684 -15.43 -1.40 22.77
CA ILE A 684 -14.19 -2.13 23.04
C ILE A 684 -12.98 -1.17 23.14
N MET A 685 -12.97 -0.09 22.37
CA MET A 685 -11.90 0.93 22.42
C MET A 685 -11.85 1.67 23.77
N GLU A 686 -12.92 1.58 24.56
CA GLU A 686 -13.02 2.11 25.93
C GLU A 686 -12.95 1.04 27.04
N ALA A 687 -12.72 -0.24 26.68
CA ALA A 687 -12.72 -1.35 27.62
C ALA A 687 -11.74 -1.11 28.80
N GLN A 688 -12.17 -1.53 29.99
CA GLN A 688 -11.41 -1.40 31.22
C GLN A 688 -10.58 -2.67 31.49
N PRO A 689 -9.50 -2.60 32.28
CA PRO A 689 -8.64 -3.76 32.55
C PRO A 689 -9.35 -5.00 33.13
N ALA A 690 -10.53 -4.83 33.76
CA ALA A 690 -11.32 -5.92 34.33
C ALA A 690 -12.29 -6.59 33.33
N ASP A 691 -12.44 -6.03 32.13
CA ASP A 691 -13.31 -6.58 31.08
C ASP A 691 -12.58 -7.67 30.29
N PHE A 692 -11.28 -7.47 30.03
CA PHE A 692 -10.39 -8.44 29.39
C PHE A 692 -10.29 -9.74 30.20
N LYS A 693 -10.83 -10.84 29.66
CA LYS A 693 -10.82 -12.17 30.31
C LYS A 693 -10.43 -13.26 29.32
N PRO A 694 -9.66 -14.28 29.75
CA PRO A 694 -9.44 -15.47 28.94
C PRO A 694 -10.75 -16.20 28.64
N ALA A 695 -10.87 -16.77 27.44
CA ALA A 695 -12.03 -17.53 27.00
C ALA A 695 -11.61 -18.80 26.27
N GLY A 696 -12.35 -19.89 26.51
CA GLY A 696 -12.23 -21.13 25.75
C GLY A 696 -13.01 -21.00 24.44
N GLN A 697 -12.30 -21.14 23.33
CA GLN A 697 -12.80 -21.06 21.97
C GLN A 697 -12.95 -22.47 21.40
N ARG A 698 -13.96 -22.69 20.55
CA ARG A 698 -14.18 -23.96 19.83
C ARG A 698 -14.58 -23.69 18.39
N ILE A 699 -13.90 -24.36 17.46
CA ILE A 699 -14.26 -24.40 16.04
C ILE A 699 -14.79 -25.80 15.75
N TYR A 700 -16.04 -25.89 15.31
CA TYR A 700 -16.73 -27.16 15.09
C TYR A 700 -16.41 -27.73 13.71
N ALA A 701 -16.49 -29.05 13.57
CA ALA A 701 -16.02 -29.72 12.36
C ALA A 701 -16.87 -29.42 11.10
N GLY A 702 -18.09 -28.89 11.27
CA GLY A 702 -18.90 -28.41 10.16
C GLY A 702 -18.35 -27.15 9.46
N SER A 703 -17.45 -26.41 10.12
CA SER A 703 -16.82 -25.22 9.55
C SER A 703 -15.98 -25.55 8.32
N HIS A 704 -15.98 -24.65 7.34
CA HIS A 704 -15.26 -24.81 6.09
C HIS A 704 -14.80 -23.47 5.50
N ILE A 705 -13.87 -23.56 4.55
CA ILE A 705 -13.58 -22.47 3.63
C ILE A 705 -14.23 -22.82 2.29
N GLU A 706 -15.09 -21.95 1.77
CA GLU A 706 -15.61 -22.06 0.41
C GLU A 706 -14.53 -21.59 -0.57
N LEU A 707 -14.07 -22.51 -1.43
CA LEU A 707 -13.02 -22.21 -2.40
C LEU A 707 -13.58 -22.08 -3.83
N PRO A 708 -13.24 -21.01 -4.58
CA PRO A 708 -13.64 -20.81 -5.98
C PRO A 708 -12.71 -21.62 -6.89
N VAL A 709 -12.85 -22.94 -6.89
CA VAL A 709 -11.90 -23.86 -7.54
C VAL A 709 -12.06 -23.80 -9.07
N ALA A 710 -11.00 -23.37 -9.74
CA ALA A 710 -10.95 -23.34 -11.20
C ALA A 710 -10.83 -24.77 -11.78
N PRO A 711 -11.37 -25.03 -12.98
CA PRO A 711 -11.23 -26.32 -13.63
C PRO A 711 -9.79 -26.55 -14.07
N GLN A 712 -9.29 -27.77 -13.84
CA GLN A 712 -7.98 -28.21 -14.33
C GLN A 712 -7.90 -28.10 -15.88
N PRO A 713 -6.78 -27.64 -16.45
CA PRO A 713 -6.57 -27.52 -17.90
C PRO A 713 -6.68 -28.84 -18.70
#